data_AF-A0A0G1J0L5-F1
#
_entry.id   AF-A0A0G1J0L5-F1
#
_cell.length_a   1.000
_cell.length_b   1.000
_cell.length_c   1.000
_cell.angle_alpha   90.00
_cell.angle_beta   90.00
_cell.angle_gamma   90.00
#
_symmetry.space_group_name_H-M   'P 1'
#
loop_
_entity.id
_entity.type
_entity.pdbx_description
1 polymer ?
#
loop_
_entity_poly.entity_id
_entity_poly.type
_entity_poly.pdbx_seq_one_letter_code
_entity_poly.pdbx_strand_id
1 'polypeptide(L)'
;MKFFTYILLFVLPFTTFAYEPTQTHASLTDQVVEFYNIKSVKKISSTDKELIINGAVDEDNPASRALNHFYDPVRNIGIEGGRTAKDWATIDTVANDYSWKKTIVAYARGDMQTAFAGLGHILHLVEDMGVPDHTRNDQHLPFLDQNMGGHSPYEDWGMKNKNRQTMQGFALELAESGVTPKLFPNVGEYFDFLASYSNKSFFSRDTIYSEDIYQEPKILKYSEGYGYGTDKILDEQVVLVKKSENQGVIVDVLSDSDDSSILSSYFSRLSRQIIPSGAGVIELFFNEGEKARVLYNAELLKRQQADAQANAEIAQSISQKGFIGLVWSGAVFIVQDNLLSPFKRYVLRPIGSGLAFAGSFVTQEGTVAVNIGQFATVATAGAVKDTAVAGGNYVARKAGEGLTIIQQTATDLLNTPVNPQSQMLGPTFAVSDSISPQPQTVFIFEPKVQAGTNAPKLVFVGAFVGGATSQVLGSQTSTSGVEEIIVVEEAIEATGAALAAPALSAPQCAQTLATDGCLLATTTVRFEWPAVEGADHYLINKNGEFATTTDSSHDITIKDFSDYTFEVVAIDSEGNPSATSTQAVSVATIPIAINEIAWMGTVASPNDEWFEIKNNTSRTIDLSQWELNAKDGTPHVKLAGTIKPHEYLIFERTDNSVVKDVEAHATTTGALNNSGEQLTLSHDAVVFDQTPDGEWVAGATSTRQTMERYSSREPGTDPENWSTNLGDTRTQQERYDCYRKLDKQFKDTRECFTKGFIKNGTDADGNAIGGTPGAQNSISTLVNKGQNITEDFTLTADEEVYVIPDGGNVYVDASSTLTIEPGVTISFYGGQWDEKQIIIEGTLDAKGTSENPIVFNSFFPNNQIGGIHFSAGASTSTMSYVRMESTNGIMLTDGAKLSIQDSQFVDNYSGVESDGKNTVTIENTNFKNTEEEPVWAYNGGFVSIASSTIIDTIDGAAIDVSDGVTLNVGSTIIDGAYDWANAGIEAYGSNVSITNSTIRNTIAEGVSAYSSNVLIASSTVSDTMENGMYLYNSSSTIINSTIEDVVGWSGVSAEGGTILIASSTIKNVLNDGIGLYDSISTISNTVIKDGTGDGIEVQGGTATITNATVSGFAGSGILTSSFVEDVFTDDGSYSGLWTIVTSTVESIVITGGEVAGNAVGVDVSSADSAIISDVYIHDNGTSEADNIVGYP
;
A
#
# COMPACT_ATOMS: atom_id res chain seq x y z
N MET A 1 12.92 4.93 -54.98
CA MET A 1 13.75 5.28 -53.80
C MET A 1 12.88 5.93 -52.70
N LYS A 2 11.72 5.32 -52.41
CA LYS A 2 10.75 5.75 -51.37
C LYS A 2 10.25 4.54 -50.55
N PHE A 3 10.94 3.40 -50.67
CA PHE A 3 10.56 2.13 -50.03
C PHE A 3 11.59 1.68 -48.99
N PHE A 4 12.69 2.42 -48.81
CA PHE A 4 13.74 2.12 -47.83
C PHE A 4 13.73 3.06 -46.62
N THR A 5 12.81 4.03 -46.58
CA THR A 5 12.68 5.01 -45.48
C THR A 5 11.60 4.63 -44.47
N TYR A 6 10.76 3.63 -44.79
CA TYR A 6 9.68 3.17 -43.90
C TYR A 6 10.07 2.00 -42.97
N ILE A 7 11.22 1.35 -43.19
CA ILE A 7 11.64 0.17 -42.40
C ILE A 7 12.68 0.54 -41.32
N LEU A 8 13.24 1.75 -41.33
CA LEU A 8 14.21 2.18 -40.31
C LEU A 8 13.59 2.98 -39.15
N LEU A 9 12.27 3.19 -39.15
CA LEU A 9 11.53 3.99 -38.15
C LEU A 9 10.75 3.15 -37.13
N PHE A 10 10.82 1.80 -37.20
CA PHE A 10 10.06 0.90 -36.32
C PHE A 10 10.94 -0.09 -35.51
N VAL A 11 12.27 0.07 -35.47
CA VAL A 11 13.19 -0.92 -34.82
C VAL A 11 14.15 -0.27 -33.81
N LEU A 12 13.84 0.92 -33.32
CA LEU A 12 14.50 1.46 -32.13
C LEU A 12 13.42 2.05 -31.23
N PRO A 13 13.37 1.74 -29.92
CA PRO A 13 12.51 2.46 -29.00
C PRO A 13 12.94 3.92 -29.09
N PHE A 14 12.12 4.74 -29.73
CA PHE A 14 12.24 6.19 -29.61
C PHE A 14 11.92 6.49 -28.16
N THR A 15 12.97 6.57 -27.35
CA THR A 15 12.94 7.31 -26.09
C THR A 15 12.66 8.75 -26.48
N THR A 16 11.37 9.11 -26.50
CA THR A 16 10.95 10.49 -26.33
C THR A 16 11.42 10.88 -24.95
N PHE A 17 12.63 11.44 -24.84
CA PHE A 17 13.03 12.13 -23.62
C PHE A 17 12.19 13.40 -23.55
N ALA A 18 11.02 13.34 -22.91
CA ALA A 18 10.42 14.51 -22.30
C ALA A 18 11.33 14.87 -21.12
N TYR A 19 12.02 16.01 -21.19
CA TYR A 19 12.81 16.51 -20.06
C TYR A 19 11.89 17.38 -19.20
N GLU A 20 11.89 17.04 -17.92
CA GLU A 20 10.91 17.33 -16.88
C GLU A 20 10.86 18.77 -16.35
N PRO A 21 9.71 19.46 -16.39
CA PRO A 21 9.40 20.55 -15.48
C PRO A 21 8.84 20.07 -14.12
N THR A 22 9.34 18.95 -13.58
CA THR A 22 8.83 18.32 -12.34
C THR A 22 8.79 19.26 -11.13
N GLN A 23 9.72 20.22 -11.05
CA GLN A 23 9.70 21.24 -9.99
C GLN A 23 8.53 22.23 -10.12
N THR A 24 8.12 22.56 -11.35
CA THR A 24 7.05 23.55 -11.60
C THR A 24 5.69 22.93 -11.29
N HIS A 25 5.39 21.74 -11.78
CA HIS A 25 4.13 21.03 -11.49
C HIS A 25 3.99 20.72 -10.01
N ALA A 26 5.03 20.18 -9.36
CA ALA A 26 5.03 19.96 -7.93
C ALA A 26 4.72 21.25 -7.15
N SER A 27 5.28 22.39 -7.58
CA SER A 27 5.05 23.69 -6.94
C SER A 27 3.67 24.29 -7.21
N LEU A 28 3.13 24.15 -8.42
CA LEU A 28 1.78 24.60 -8.76
C LEU A 28 0.73 23.77 -8.02
N THR A 29 0.88 22.44 -8.00
CA THR A 29 0.00 21.53 -7.29
C THR A 29 0.03 21.77 -5.78
N ASP A 30 1.20 22.01 -5.19
CA ASP A 30 1.32 22.42 -3.78
C ASP A 30 0.51 23.70 -3.49
N GLN A 31 0.66 24.73 -4.34
CA GLN A 31 -0.10 25.99 -4.19
C GLN A 31 -1.61 25.82 -4.49
N VAL A 32 -2.00 24.91 -5.38
CA VAL A 32 -3.40 24.54 -5.63
C VAL A 32 -4.03 23.95 -4.36
N VAL A 33 -3.36 22.97 -3.73
CA VAL A 33 -3.86 22.32 -2.52
C VAL A 33 -3.86 23.30 -1.34
N GLU A 34 -2.85 24.15 -1.20
CA GLU A 34 -2.84 25.22 -0.19
C GLU A 34 -4.00 26.19 -0.38
N PHE A 35 -4.24 26.65 -1.61
CA PHE A 35 -5.33 27.57 -1.92
C PHE A 35 -6.70 26.93 -1.64
N TYR A 36 -6.88 25.66 -2.02
CA TYR A 36 -8.07 24.87 -1.68
C TYR A 36 -8.25 24.79 -0.16
N ASN A 37 -7.19 24.41 0.57
CA ASN A 37 -7.21 24.30 2.03
C ASN A 37 -7.46 25.64 2.72
N ILE A 38 -7.16 26.78 2.13
CA ILE A 38 -7.53 28.08 2.69
C ILE A 38 -9.03 28.36 2.50
N LYS A 39 -9.59 28.05 1.32
CA LYS A 39 -10.94 28.47 0.91
C LYS A 39 -12.06 27.47 1.22
N SER A 40 -11.74 26.19 1.33
CA SER A 40 -12.73 25.11 1.44
C SER A 40 -12.92 24.63 2.87
N VAL A 41 -14.10 24.08 3.20
CA VAL A 41 -14.37 23.53 4.53
C VAL A 41 -13.67 22.20 4.74
N LYS A 42 -13.74 21.32 3.73
CA LYS A 42 -12.99 20.07 3.71
C LYS A 42 -11.52 20.38 3.44
N LYS A 43 -10.64 19.82 4.26
CA LYS A 43 -9.19 20.02 4.14
C LYS A 43 -8.53 18.73 3.66
N ILE A 44 -7.50 18.88 2.86
CA ILE A 44 -6.56 17.83 2.46
C ILE A 44 -5.43 17.80 3.49
N SER A 45 -5.11 16.61 4.01
CA SER A 45 -4.03 16.44 4.99
C SER A 45 -2.66 16.69 4.35
N SER A 46 -1.61 16.86 5.16
CA SER A 46 -0.24 16.96 4.64
C SER A 46 0.18 15.70 3.87
N THR A 47 -0.22 14.51 4.36
CA THR A 47 0.08 13.23 3.71
C THR A 47 -0.63 13.08 2.38
N ASP A 48 -1.94 13.38 2.32
CA ASP A 48 -2.71 13.32 1.07
C ASP A 48 -2.23 14.35 0.06
N LYS A 49 -1.76 15.52 0.53
CA LYS A 49 -1.17 16.55 -0.33
C LYS A 49 0.06 16.02 -1.06
N GLU A 50 0.97 15.33 -0.38
CA GLU A 50 2.16 14.79 -1.02
C GLU A 50 1.81 13.67 -2.02
N LEU A 51 0.73 12.89 -1.78
CA LEU A 51 0.23 11.93 -2.78
C LEU A 51 -0.26 12.63 -4.07
N ILE A 52 -0.98 13.75 -3.93
CA ILE A 52 -1.44 14.55 -5.08
C ILE A 52 -0.24 15.17 -5.82
N ILE A 53 0.75 15.68 -5.08
CA ILE A 53 1.98 16.25 -5.67
C ILE A 53 2.75 15.18 -6.44
N ASN A 54 2.93 13.99 -5.87
CA ASN A 54 3.62 12.89 -6.54
C ASN A 54 2.87 12.44 -7.80
N GLY A 55 1.55 12.28 -7.74
CA GLY A 55 0.76 11.95 -8.91
C GLY A 55 0.82 13.01 -10.02
N ALA A 56 0.98 14.29 -9.67
CA ALA A 56 1.21 15.34 -10.66
C ALA A 56 2.59 15.18 -11.31
N VAL A 57 3.63 14.96 -10.51
CA VAL A 57 5.02 14.71 -10.99
C VAL A 57 5.10 13.46 -11.88
N ASP A 58 4.38 12.40 -11.52
CA ASP A 58 4.44 11.12 -12.21
C ASP A 58 3.73 11.13 -13.59
N GLU A 59 2.90 12.13 -13.91
CA GLU A 59 2.16 12.18 -15.19
C GLU A 59 3.07 12.38 -16.42
N ASP A 60 4.29 12.89 -16.23
CA ASP A 60 5.33 12.98 -17.25
C ASP A 60 5.99 11.62 -17.58
N ASN A 61 5.76 10.58 -16.76
CA ASN A 61 6.44 9.29 -16.82
C ASN A 61 5.46 8.10 -16.89
N PRO A 62 5.64 7.10 -17.77
CA PRO A 62 6.58 7.05 -18.89
C PRO A 62 6.25 8.08 -19.96
N ALA A 63 7.24 8.38 -20.82
CA ALA A 63 7.10 9.38 -21.87
C ALA A 63 5.95 9.12 -22.86
N SER A 64 5.38 7.91 -22.88
CA SER A 64 4.15 7.61 -23.60
C SER A 64 2.93 8.36 -23.06
N ARG A 65 2.92 8.74 -21.78
CA ARG A 65 1.89 9.61 -21.17
C ARG A 65 2.00 11.05 -21.67
N ALA A 66 3.24 11.57 -21.74
CA ALA A 66 3.54 12.92 -22.22
C ALA A 66 3.02 13.23 -23.65
N LEU A 67 2.84 12.19 -24.48
CA LEU A 67 2.20 12.34 -25.80
C LEU A 67 0.76 12.89 -25.73
N ASN A 68 0.13 12.82 -24.57
CA ASN A 68 -1.25 13.28 -24.37
C ASN A 68 -1.34 14.65 -23.69
N HIS A 69 -0.24 15.37 -23.44
CA HIS A 69 -0.24 16.62 -22.67
C HIS A 69 -0.70 17.86 -23.46
N PHE A 70 -0.91 17.70 -24.76
CA PHE A 70 -1.32 18.80 -25.66
C PHE A 70 -2.84 18.87 -25.82
N TYR A 71 -3.38 20.09 -25.83
CA TYR A 71 -4.75 20.34 -26.24
C TYR A 71 -4.87 21.73 -26.88
N ASP A 72 -4.93 21.74 -28.22
CA ASP A 72 -5.21 22.95 -28.98
C ASP A 72 -6.73 23.19 -29.06
N PRO A 73 -7.28 24.23 -28.41
CA PRO A 73 -8.71 24.50 -28.39
C PRO A 73 -9.24 25.15 -29.69
N VAL A 74 -8.36 25.63 -30.58
CA VAL A 74 -8.73 26.22 -31.87
C VAL A 74 -8.99 25.13 -32.89
N ARG A 75 -8.11 24.12 -32.92
CA ARG A 75 -8.21 22.98 -33.85
C ARG A 75 -8.85 21.73 -33.22
N ASN A 76 -9.00 21.70 -31.90
CA ASN A 76 -9.48 20.57 -31.10
C ASN A 76 -8.68 19.29 -31.36
N ILE A 77 -7.35 19.38 -31.26
CA ILE A 77 -6.41 18.29 -31.49
C ILE A 77 -5.31 18.24 -30.42
N GLY A 78 -4.77 17.05 -30.15
CA GLY A 78 -3.53 16.87 -29.41
C GLY A 78 -2.30 16.97 -30.32
N ILE A 79 -1.17 16.48 -29.81
CA ILE A 79 0.09 16.48 -30.54
C ILE A 79 -0.05 15.70 -31.86
N GLU A 80 0.40 16.28 -32.98
CA GLU A 80 0.30 15.69 -34.33
C GLU A 80 -1.12 15.22 -34.78
N GLY A 81 -2.20 15.73 -34.17
CA GLY A 81 -3.56 15.26 -34.46
C GLY A 81 -4.00 14.05 -33.63
N GLY A 82 -3.18 13.64 -32.64
CA GLY A 82 -3.49 12.61 -31.67
C GLY A 82 -4.51 13.04 -30.61
N ARG A 83 -4.62 12.21 -29.57
CA ARG A 83 -5.55 12.39 -28.45
C ARG A 83 -5.20 13.67 -27.67
N THR A 84 -6.22 14.40 -27.23
CA THR A 84 -6.04 15.62 -26.43
C THR A 84 -5.82 15.31 -24.95
N ALA A 85 -5.18 16.22 -24.20
CA ALA A 85 -5.09 16.15 -22.73
C ALA A 85 -6.46 16.01 -22.04
N LYS A 86 -7.45 16.74 -22.56
CA LYS A 86 -8.84 16.65 -22.13
C LYS A 86 -9.40 15.24 -22.31
N ASP A 87 -9.21 14.64 -23.48
CA ASP A 87 -9.70 13.29 -23.77
C ASP A 87 -8.94 12.24 -22.94
N TRP A 88 -7.63 12.42 -22.76
CA TRP A 88 -6.81 11.56 -21.92
C TRP A 88 -7.30 11.55 -20.46
N ALA A 89 -7.63 12.71 -19.92
CA ALA A 89 -8.18 12.86 -18.57
C ALA A 89 -9.63 12.32 -18.45
N THR A 90 -10.47 12.50 -19.47
CA THR A 90 -11.93 12.28 -19.36
C THR A 90 -12.42 10.95 -19.92
N ILE A 91 -11.72 10.36 -20.89
CA ILE A 91 -12.11 9.10 -21.52
C ILE A 91 -11.44 7.94 -20.81
N ASP A 92 -12.25 6.98 -20.39
CA ASP A 92 -11.79 5.76 -19.76
C ASP A 92 -11.21 4.82 -20.82
N THR A 93 -9.89 4.63 -20.81
CA THR A 93 -9.20 3.71 -21.73
C THR A 93 -8.34 2.74 -20.94
N VAL A 94 -8.14 1.53 -21.46
CA VAL A 94 -7.31 0.50 -20.82
C VAL A 94 -5.91 1.03 -20.49
N ALA A 95 -5.34 1.87 -21.35
CA ALA A 95 -4.00 2.45 -21.18
C ALA A 95 -3.91 3.61 -20.16
N ASN A 96 -5.01 4.13 -19.61
CA ASN A 96 -4.97 5.21 -18.60
C ASN A 96 -5.60 4.76 -17.29
N ASP A 97 -4.78 4.52 -16.26
CA ASP A 97 -5.25 4.10 -14.94
C ASP A 97 -5.73 5.26 -14.06
N TYR A 98 -5.43 6.49 -14.46
CA TYR A 98 -5.74 7.71 -13.72
C TYR A 98 -6.75 8.61 -14.42
N SER A 99 -7.62 8.02 -15.26
CA SER A 99 -8.76 8.76 -15.83
C SER A 99 -9.65 9.31 -14.71
N TRP A 100 -10.37 10.40 -14.98
CA TRP A 100 -11.28 11.03 -14.02
C TRP A 100 -12.27 10.02 -13.44
N LYS A 101 -12.81 9.14 -14.29
CA LYS A 101 -13.75 8.10 -13.88
C LYS A 101 -13.11 7.08 -12.93
N LYS A 102 -11.93 6.55 -13.26
CA LYS A 102 -11.21 5.59 -12.39
C LYS A 102 -10.85 6.22 -11.04
N THR A 103 -10.40 7.47 -11.06
CA THR A 103 -10.09 8.28 -9.88
C THR A 103 -11.31 8.47 -8.94
N ILE A 104 -12.48 8.81 -9.48
CA ILE A 104 -13.73 8.93 -8.70
C ILE A 104 -14.20 7.57 -8.15
N VAL A 105 -14.01 6.49 -8.90
CA VAL A 105 -14.35 5.12 -8.47
C VAL A 105 -13.46 4.66 -7.31
N ALA A 106 -12.15 4.93 -7.36
CA ALA A 106 -11.23 4.64 -6.26
C ALA A 106 -11.67 5.35 -4.98
N TYR A 107 -12.01 6.64 -5.08
CA TYR A 107 -12.53 7.42 -3.95
C TYR A 107 -13.82 6.80 -3.39
N ALA A 108 -14.76 6.40 -4.26
CA ALA A 108 -16.02 5.80 -3.86
C ALA A 108 -15.87 4.47 -3.09
N ARG A 109 -14.81 3.71 -3.41
CA ARG A 109 -14.49 2.41 -2.79
C ARG A 109 -13.72 2.54 -1.47
N GLY A 110 -13.19 3.72 -1.15
CA GLY A 110 -12.34 3.91 0.03
C GLY A 110 -10.85 3.80 -0.24
N ASP A 111 -10.43 3.61 -1.49
CA ASP A 111 -9.02 3.57 -1.90
C ASP A 111 -8.49 5.00 -2.08
N MET A 112 -8.06 5.60 -0.97
CA MET A 112 -7.63 6.99 -0.94
C MET A 112 -6.27 7.21 -1.61
N GLN A 113 -5.39 6.20 -1.60
CA GLN A 113 -4.05 6.34 -2.17
C GLN A 113 -4.13 6.48 -3.70
N THR A 114 -4.83 5.57 -4.36
CA THR A 114 -5.07 5.63 -5.81
C THR A 114 -5.89 6.86 -6.19
N ALA A 115 -6.89 7.22 -5.38
CA ALA A 115 -7.74 8.39 -5.66
C ALA A 115 -6.97 9.71 -5.60
N PHE A 116 -6.08 9.89 -4.62
CA PHE A 116 -5.28 11.12 -4.51
C PHE A 116 -4.12 11.18 -5.50
N ALA A 117 -3.48 10.04 -5.80
CA ALA A 117 -2.51 9.97 -6.90
C ALA A 117 -3.17 10.32 -8.25
N GLY A 118 -4.32 9.70 -8.55
CA GLY A 118 -5.08 9.99 -9.77
C GLY A 118 -5.57 11.44 -9.86
N LEU A 119 -5.91 12.06 -8.74
CA LEU A 119 -6.20 13.50 -8.69
C LEU A 119 -4.97 14.34 -9.07
N GLY A 120 -3.77 13.94 -8.66
CA GLY A 120 -2.50 14.54 -9.07
C GLY A 120 -2.31 14.51 -10.59
N HIS A 121 -2.46 13.34 -11.21
CA HIS A 121 -2.37 13.17 -12.67
C HIS A 121 -3.33 14.10 -13.44
N ILE A 122 -4.56 14.24 -12.94
CA ILE A 122 -5.54 15.15 -13.55
C ILE A 122 -5.13 16.62 -13.38
N LEU A 123 -4.58 17.00 -12.22
CA LEU A 123 -4.11 18.37 -11.98
C LEU A 123 -2.93 18.73 -12.88
N HIS A 124 -1.98 17.82 -13.10
CA HIS A 124 -0.89 18.01 -14.06
C HIS A 124 -1.41 18.40 -15.44
N LEU A 125 -2.32 17.59 -15.99
CA LEU A 125 -2.90 17.85 -17.32
C LEU A 125 -3.69 19.17 -17.38
N VAL A 126 -4.28 19.61 -16.26
CA VAL A 126 -4.94 20.92 -16.15
C VAL A 126 -3.92 22.05 -16.08
N GLU A 127 -2.77 21.84 -15.44
CA GLU A 127 -1.66 22.79 -15.37
C GLU A 127 -0.99 22.98 -16.75
N ASP A 128 -0.88 21.92 -17.55
CA ASP A 128 -0.42 21.97 -18.95
C ASP A 128 -1.28 22.89 -19.82
N MET A 129 -2.57 23.02 -19.52
CA MET A 129 -3.44 23.97 -20.22
C MET A 129 -3.09 25.43 -19.92
N GLY A 130 -2.27 25.65 -18.90
CA GLY A 130 -1.62 26.91 -18.58
C GLY A 130 -0.29 27.13 -19.31
N VAL A 131 0.14 26.22 -20.18
CA VAL A 131 1.37 26.35 -20.98
C VAL A 131 1.00 26.75 -22.42
N PRO A 132 1.47 27.91 -22.94
CA PRO A 132 1.14 28.33 -24.30
C PRO A 132 1.52 27.30 -25.36
N ASP A 133 2.64 26.61 -25.19
CA ASP A 133 3.20 25.60 -26.09
C ASP A 133 2.24 24.40 -26.24
N HIS A 134 1.74 23.87 -25.11
CA HIS A 134 0.81 22.74 -25.04
C HIS A 134 -0.56 23.04 -25.66
N THR A 135 -0.97 24.32 -25.59
CA THR A 135 -2.28 24.77 -26.09
C THR A 135 -2.21 25.29 -27.53
N ARG A 136 -1.00 25.40 -28.09
CA ARG A 136 -0.76 25.84 -29.47
C ARG A 136 -0.05 24.78 -30.31
N ASN A 137 0.00 23.54 -29.82
CA ASN A 137 0.63 22.41 -30.51
C ASN A 137 2.03 22.78 -31.03
N ASP A 138 2.76 23.52 -30.21
CA ASP A 138 4.12 23.98 -30.49
C ASP A 138 5.09 22.95 -29.93
N GLN A 139 5.56 22.06 -30.80
CA GLN A 139 6.35 20.91 -30.42
C GLN A 139 7.84 21.27 -30.41
N HIS A 140 8.52 20.97 -29.32
CA HIS A 140 9.95 21.16 -29.17
C HIS A 140 10.67 19.85 -28.87
N LEU A 141 11.73 19.55 -29.64
CA LEU A 141 12.59 18.38 -29.44
C LEU A 141 13.87 18.79 -28.69
N PRO A 142 14.14 18.29 -27.47
CA PRO A 142 15.23 18.78 -26.62
C PRO A 142 16.66 18.50 -27.14
N PHE A 143 16.83 17.75 -28.24
CA PHE A 143 18.15 17.43 -28.81
C PHE A 143 18.55 18.24 -30.03
N LEU A 144 17.70 19.15 -30.52
CA LEU A 144 17.97 19.95 -31.71
C LEU A 144 18.32 21.40 -31.33
N ASP A 145 19.48 21.85 -31.83
CA ASP A 145 20.01 23.23 -31.77
C ASP A 145 18.93 24.28 -32.11
N GLN A 146 19.11 25.51 -31.58
CA GLN A 146 18.33 26.73 -31.81
C GLN A 146 17.86 26.98 -33.26
N ASN A 147 18.42 26.31 -34.27
CA ASN A 147 18.05 26.42 -35.67
C ASN A 147 17.11 25.32 -36.22
N MET A 148 16.64 24.35 -35.42
CA MET A 148 15.71 23.29 -35.85
C MET A 148 14.59 22.96 -34.83
N GLY A 149 14.08 23.98 -34.11
CA GLY A 149 12.90 23.86 -33.23
C GLY A 149 13.20 23.58 -31.75
N GLY A 150 14.22 24.24 -31.17
CA GLY A 150 14.77 23.97 -29.83
C GLY A 150 13.82 24.04 -28.61
N HIS A 151 14.33 24.13 -27.39
CA HIS A 151 13.56 24.08 -26.11
C HIS A 151 12.46 25.14 -25.93
N SER A 152 11.38 24.84 -25.17
CA SER A 152 10.36 25.84 -24.81
C SER A 152 10.94 26.91 -23.87
N PRO A 153 10.99 28.19 -24.28
CA PRO A 153 11.48 29.25 -23.40
C PRO A 153 10.67 29.39 -22.11
N TYR A 154 9.35 29.13 -22.17
CA TYR A 154 8.46 29.30 -21.04
C TYR A 154 8.68 28.23 -19.97
N GLU A 155 8.77 26.96 -20.38
CA GLU A 155 9.03 25.85 -19.47
C GLU A 155 10.45 25.89 -18.90
N ASP A 156 11.46 26.17 -19.74
CA ASP A 156 12.85 26.36 -19.30
C ASP A 156 12.95 27.45 -18.22
N TRP A 157 12.24 28.57 -18.42
CA TRP A 157 12.18 29.64 -17.44
C TRP A 157 11.44 29.21 -16.17
N GLY A 158 10.32 28.49 -16.31
CA GLY A 158 9.55 27.93 -15.20
C GLY A 158 10.43 27.06 -14.31
N MET A 159 11.06 26.04 -14.88
CA MET A 159 11.99 25.12 -14.20
C MET A 159 13.07 25.84 -13.40
N LYS A 160 13.67 26.88 -13.99
CA LYS A 160 14.77 27.61 -13.34
C LYS A 160 14.30 28.51 -12.20
N ASN A 161 13.06 29.00 -12.24
CA ASN A 161 12.59 30.09 -11.37
C ASN A 161 11.43 29.70 -10.43
N LYS A 162 10.78 28.56 -10.66
CA LYS A 162 9.56 28.12 -9.98
C LYS A 162 9.75 26.73 -9.39
N ASN A 163 9.84 26.71 -8.07
CA ASN A 163 9.85 25.51 -7.24
C ASN A 163 9.05 25.80 -5.96
N ARG A 164 8.85 24.79 -5.13
CA ARG A 164 8.06 24.91 -3.89
C ARG A 164 8.53 26.04 -2.97
N GLN A 165 9.84 26.28 -2.92
CA GLN A 165 10.41 27.34 -2.09
C GLN A 165 10.15 28.73 -2.69
N THR A 166 10.29 28.92 -4.00
CA THR A 166 10.07 30.23 -4.65
C THR A 166 8.58 30.58 -4.82
N MET A 167 7.69 29.59 -4.71
CA MET A 167 6.23 29.79 -4.77
C MET A 167 5.55 29.80 -3.41
N GLN A 168 6.28 29.59 -2.32
CA GLN A 168 5.72 29.56 -0.96
C GLN A 168 4.94 30.84 -0.65
N GLY A 169 3.70 30.69 -0.18
CA GLY A 169 2.83 31.80 0.22
C GLY A 169 2.03 32.44 -0.93
N PHE A 170 2.19 31.99 -2.17
CA PHE A 170 1.43 32.52 -3.32
C PHE A 170 -0.07 32.22 -3.20
N ALA A 171 -0.43 31.04 -2.70
CA ALA A 171 -1.81 30.65 -2.40
C ALA A 171 -2.46 31.60 -1.36
N LEU A 172 -1.69 31.99 -0.33
CA LEU A 172 -2.15 32.94 0.67
C LEU A 172 -2.36 34.34 0.07
N GLU A 173 -1.43 34.83 -0.75
CA GLU A 173 -1.56 36.12 -1.45
C GLU A 173 -2.83 36.15 -2.33
N LEU A 174 -3.06 35.10 -3.11
CA LEU A 174 -4.27 34.96 -3.92
C LEU A 174 -5.53 34.96 -3.05
N ALA A 175 -5.52 34.22 -1.95
CA ALA A 175 -6.64 34.12 -1.05
C ALA A 175 -7.00 35.48 -0.40
N GLU A 176 -5.99 36.23 0.04
CA GLU A 176 -6.13 37.56 0.64
C GLU A 176 -6.58 38.62 -0.37
N SER A 177 -6.20 38.48 -1.64
CA SER A 177 -6.67 39.35 -2.73
C SER A 177 -8.15 39.14 -3.11
N GLY A 178 -8.85 38.20 -2.45
CA GLY A 178 -10.27 37.93 -2.65
C GLY A 178 -10.59 36.95 -3.78
N VAL A 179 -9.59 36.31 -4.38
CA VAL A 179 -9.79 35.25 -5.38
C VAL A 179 -10.48 34.05 -4.74
N THR A 180 -11.41 33.42 -5.48
CA THR A 180 -12.13 32.20 -5.06
C THR A 180 -11.87 31.07 -6.06
N PRO A 181 -12.03 29.79 -5.65
CA PRO A 181 -11.99 28.67 -6.59
C PRO A 181 -12.98 28.87 -7.74
N LYS A 182 -12.57 28.50 -8.96
CA LYS A 182 -13.45 28.51 -10.14
C LYS A 182 -14.21 27.20 -10.16
N LEU A 183 -15.54 27.26 -10.21
CA LEU A 183 -16.39 26.07 -10.17
C LEU A 183 -17.03 25.84 -11.53
N PHE A 184 -16.58 24.80 -12.22
CA PHE A 184 -17.21 24.29 -13.44
C PHE A 184 -17.95 22.97 -13.16
N PRO A 185 -19.00 22.64 -13.93
CA PRO A 185 -19.85 21.47 -13.70
C PRO A 185 -19.20 20.12 -14.08
N ASN A 186 -18.10 20.10 -14.82
CA ASN A 186 -17.35 18.89 -15.16
C ASN A 186 -15.86 19.21 -15.35
N VAL A 187 -14.99 18.19 -15.25
CA VAL A 187 -13.54 18.37 -15.35
C VAL A 187 -13.11 18.91 -16.73
N GLY A 188 -13.80 18.52 -17.80
CA GLY A 188 -13.50 18.96 -19.18
C GLY A 188 -13.63 20.47 -19.41
N GLU A 189 -14.49 21.16 -18.66
CA GLU A 189 -14.62 22.61 -18.76
C GLU A 189 -13.43 23.38 -18.16
N TYR A 190 -12.69 22.77 -17.21
CA TYR A 190 -11.43 23.34 -16.72
C TYR A 190 -10.37 23.34 -17.82
N PHE A 191 -10.29 22.24 -18.58
CA PHE A 191 -9.42 22.14 -19.76
C PHE A 191 -9.78 23.20 -20.81
N ASP A 192 -11.07 23.30 -21.18
CA ASP A 192 -11.53 24.27 -22.19
C ASP A 192 -11.23 25.72 -21.78
N PHE A 193 -11.44 26.04 -20.51
CA PHE A 193 -11.22 27.37 -19.96
C PHE A 193 -9.73 27.76 -19.99
N LEU A 194 -8.85 26.94 -19.40
CA LEU A 194 -7.43 27.26 -19.33
C LEU A 194 -6.79 27.20 -20.71
N ALA A 195 -7.08 26.18 -21.51
CA ALA A 195 -6.51 26.04 -22.84
C ALA A 195 -6.90 27.24 -23.72
N SER A 196 -8.17 27.64 -23.68
CA SER A 196 -8.63 28.83 -24.41
C SER A 196 -7.97 30.12 -23.94
N TYR A 197 -7.76 30.27 -22.63
CA TYR A 197 -7.13 31.47 -22.08
C TYR A 197 -5.66 31.55 -22.46
N SER A 198 -4.90 30.46 -22.25
CA SER A 198 -3.50 30.35 -22.58
C SER A 198 -3.28 30.59 -24.08
N ASN A 199 -4.00 29.84 -24.92
CA ASN A 199 -3.95 29.95 -26.38
C ASN A 199 -4.27 31.37 -26.85
N LYS A 200 -5.34 32.02 -26.38
CA LYS A 200 -5.78 33.32 -26.93
C LYS A 200 -5.04 34.53 -26.35
N SER A 201 -4.32 34.38 -25.24
CA SER A 201 -3.71 35.51 -24.52
C SER A 201 -2.19 35.57 -24.67
N PHE A 202 -1.54 34.44 -24.98
CA PHE A 202 -0.08 34.33 -25.00
C PHE A 202 0.41 33.63 -26.27
N PHE A 203 1.61 34.00 -26.72
CA PHE A 203 2.32 33.28 -27.78
C PHE A 203 3.19 32.17 -27.20
N SER A 204 3.37 31.08 -27.93
CA SER A 204 4.51 30.18 -27.78
C SER A 204 5.59 30.57 -28.80
N ARG A 205 6.82 30.04 -28.66
CA ARG A 205 7.98 30.53 -29.43
C ARG A 205 7.74 30.44 -30.95
N ASP A 206 7.27 29.30 -31.44
CA ASP A 206 7.21 29.04 -32.88
C ASP A 206 5.85 29.46 -33.49
N THR A 207 4.96 30.03 -32.67
CA THR A 207 3.61 30.46 -33.10
C THR A 207 3.40 31.98 -33.13
N ILE A 208 4.46 32.77 -32.90
CA ILE A 208 4.42 34.24 -32.98
C ILE A 208 3.94 34.72 -34.36
N TYR A 209 4.32 34.01 -35.44
CA TYR A 209 4.00 34.39 -36.82
C TYR A 209 2.98 33.45 -37.50
N SER A 210 2.26 32.63 -36.72
CA SER A 210 1.29 31.65 -37.23
C SER A 210 -0.15 32.19 -37.28
N GLU A 211 -0.32 33.42 -37.81
CA GLU A 211 -1.61 34.09 -37.91
C GLU A 211 -2.63 33.37 -38.82
N ASP A 212 -2.17 32.44 -39.65
CA ASP A 212 -2.99 31.58 -40.50
C ASP A 212 -3.73 30.50 -39.70
N ILE A 213 -3.17 30.07 -38.56
CA ILE A 213 -3.76 29.08 -37.65
C ILE A 213 -4.37 29.78 -36.43
N TYR A 214 -3.59 30.64 -35.75
CA TYR A 214 -3.98 31.31 -34.52
C TYR A 214 -4.25 32.79 -34.76
N GLN A 215 -5.52 33.18 -34.69
CA GLN A 215 -5.94 34.57 -34.92
C GLN A 215 -5.59 35.51 -33.75
N GLU A 216 -5.33 34.98 -32.56
CA GLU A 216 -4.99 35.71 -31.33
C GLU A 216 -3.80 35.01 -30.65
N PRO A 217 -3.06 35.65 -29.73
CA PRO A 217 -3.17 37.07 -29.38
C PRO A 217 -2.61 37.96 -30.50
N LYS A 218 -3.01 39.23 -30.51
CA LYS A 218 -2.52 40.23 -31.47
C LYS A 218 -1.60 41.23 -30.82
N ILE A 219 -0.53 41.58 -31.51
CA ILE A 219 0.34 42.69 -31.13
C ILE A 219 -0.30 43.99 -31.60
N LEU A 220 -0.87 44.75 -30.66
CA LEU A 220 -1.64 45.96 -30.94
C LEU A 220 -0.75 47.20 -31.09
N LYS A 221 0.37 47.23 -30.37
CA LYS A 221 1.33 48.34 -30.43
C LYS A 221 2.75 47.88 -30.11
N TYR A 222 3.73 48.60 -30.63
CA TYR A 222 5.12 48.52 -30.19
C TYR A 222 5.54 49.79 -29.45
N SER A 223 6.24 49.64 -28.34
CA SER A 223 6.82 50.75 -27.58
C SER A 223 8.13 50.30 -26.94
N GLU A 224 9.20 51.09 -27.10
CA GLU A 224 10.53 50.82 -26.52
C GLU A 224 11.10 49.42 -26.83
N GLY A 225 10.77 48.87 -28.00
CA GLY A 225 11.23 47.54 -28.42
C GLY A 225 10.32 46.38 -27.99
N TYR A 226 9.29 46.64 -27.18
CA TYR A 226 8.32 45.62 -26.74
C TYR A 226 7.02 45.69 -27.52
N GLY A 227 6.48 44.53 -27.88
CA GLY A 227 5.16 44.35 -28.47
C GLY A 227 4.12 44.09 -27.39
N TYR A 228 3.03 44.84 -27.42
CA TYR A 228 1.96 44.78 -26.42
C TYR A 228 0.66 44.30 -27.02
N GLY A 229 -0.03 43.43 -26.30
CA GLY A 229 -1.42 43.02 -26.54
C GLY A 229 -2.31 43.32 -25.35
N THR A 230 -3.42 42.58 -25.26
CA THR A 230 -4.40 42.68 -24.17
C THR A 230 -4.68 41.29 -23.61
N ASP A 231 -4.56 41.14 -22.30
CA ASP A 231 -5.06 39.98 -21.56
C ASP A 231 -6.60 40.01 -21.58
N LYS A 232 -7.23 38.99 -22.13
CA LYS A 232 -8.68 38.98 -22.34
C LYS A 232 -9.50 38.77 -21.06
N ILE A 233 -8.91 38.20 -20.02
CA ILE A 233 -9.60 37.95 -18.74
C ILE A 233 -9.43 39.15 -17.81
N LEU A 234 -8.22 39.70 -17.76
CA LEU A 234 -7.92 40.85 -16.88
C LEU A 234 -8.28 42.20 -17.53
N ASP A 235 -8.51 42.24 -18.85
CA ASP A 235 -8.66 43.47 -19.66
C ASP A 235 -7.49 44.45 -19.46
N GLU A 236 -6.31 43.89 -19.22
CA GLU A 236 -5.08 44.62 -18.94
C GLU A 236 -4.10 44.52 -20.12
N GLN A 237 -3.24 45.53 -20.23
CA GLN A 237 -2.14 45.50 -21.19
C GLN A 237 -1.10 44.45 -20.79
N VAL A 238 -0.69 43.62 -21.74
CA VAL A 238 0.32 42.57 -21.54
C VAL A 238 1.44 42.73 -22.56
N VAL A 239 2.68 42.55 -22.12
CA VAL A 239 3.85 42.46 -23.01
C VAL A 239 3.87 41.05 -23.58
N LEU A 240 3.86 40.92 -24.90
CA LEU A 240 3.79 39.63 -25.60
C LEU A 240 5.13 39.21 -26.20
N VAL A 241 5.90 40.16 -26.74
CA VAL A 241 7.18 39.90 -27.40
C VAL A 241 8.13 41.07 -27.22
N LYS A 242 9.42 40.83 -27.47
CA LYS A 242 10.47 41.85 -27.58
C LYS A 242 11.17 41.72 -28.91
N LYS A 243 11.52 42.86 -29.53
CA LYS A 243 12.36 42.89 -30.73
C LYS A 243 13.81 42.60 -30.37
N SER A 244 14.38 41.58 -30.99
CA SER A 244 15.80 41.21 -30.88
C SER A 244 16.44 41.18 -32.26
N GLU A 245 17.70 41.60 -32.35
CA GLU A 245 18.47 41.57 -33.61
C GLU A 245 19.29 40.29 -33.67
N ASN A 246 18.96 39.41 -34.61
CA ASN A 246 19.72 38.19 -34.88
C ASN A 246 20.31 38.25 -36.31
N GLN A 247 21.65 38.31 -36.41
CA GLN A 247 22.38 38.36 -37.69
C GLN A 247 21.89 39.43 -38.69
N GLY A 248 21.50 40.62 -38.19
CA GLY A 248 21.00 41.74 -39.01
C GLY A 248 19.52 41.66 -39.39
N VAL A 249 18.78 40.67 -38.86
CA VAL A 249 17.32 40.54 -38.97
C VAL A 249 16.70 40.81 -37.61
N ILE A 250 15.73 41.73 -37.56
CA ILE A 250 14.95 41.99 -36.34
C ILE A 250 13.82 40.95 -36.28
N VAL A 251 13.81 40.15 -35.23
CA VAL A 251 12.79 39.13 -34.94
C VAL A 251 12.15 39.39 -33.58
N ASP A 252 10.90 38.96 -33.42
CA ASP A 252 10.20 39.01 -32.14
C ASP A 252 10.52 37.73 -31.35
N VAL A 253 10.91 37.89 -30.09
CA VAL A 253 11.28 36.81 -29.17
C VAL A 253 10.53 36.91 -27.86
N LEU A 254 10.39 35.78 -27.14
CA LEU A 254 9.79 35.72 -25.81
C LEU A 254 10.81 36.01 -24.68
N SER A 255 12.10 35.84 -24.95
CA SER A 255 13.18 36.17 -24.02
C SER A 255 14.52 36.31 -24.76
N ASP A 256 15.49 36.97 -24.15
CA ASP A 256 16.89 36.97 -24.56
C ASP A 256 17.83 36.76 -23.34
N SER A 257 19.14 36.82 -23.54
CA SER A 257 20.12 36.60 -22.45
C SER A 257 19.99 37.59 -21.29
N ASP A 258 19.41 38.77 -21.55
CA ASP A 258 19.41 39.90 -20.63
C ASP A 258 18.00 40.18 -20.06
N ASP A 259 16.95 39.55 -20.61
CA ASP A 259 15.57 39.82 -20.25
C ASP A 259 14.63 38.61 -20.43
N SER A 260 14.06 38.16 -19.31
CA SER A 260 13.01 37.12 -19.24
C SER A 260 11.71 37.63 -18.59
N SER A 261 11.55 38.97 -18.51
CA SER A 261 10.41 39.61 -17.85
C SER A 261 9.06 39.27 -18.49
N ILE A 262 9.05 38.97 -19.80
CA ILE A 262 7.85 38.52 -20.53
C ILE A 262 7.37 37.18 -19.99
N LEU A 263 8.28 36.19 -19.88
CA LEU A 263 7.96 34.85 -19.36
C LEU A 263 7.49 34.91 -17.91
N SER A 264 8.12 35.75 -17.08
CA SER A 264 7.66 36.03 -15.72
C SER A 264 6.26 36.64 -15.68
N SER A 265 5.98 37.58 -16.58
CA SER A 265 4.68 38.23 -16.74
C SER A 265 3.60 37.25 -17.22
N TYR A 266 3.94 36.28 -18.08
CA TYR A 266 3.07 35.19 -18.51
C TYR A 266 2.72 34.30 -17.33
N PHE A 267 3.74 33.78 -16.63
CA PHE A 267 3.56 32.88 -15.50
C PHE A 267 2.67 33.50 -14.41
N SER A 268 2.89 34.77 -14.07
CA SER A 268 2.08 35.47 -13.07
C SER A 268 0.58 35.53 -13.42
N ARG A 269 0.25 35.62 -14.72
CA ARG A 269 -1.13 35.66 -15.20
C ARG A 269 -1.74 34.27 -15.31
N LEU A 270 -0.99 33.32 -15.86
CA LEU A 270 -1.39 31.93 -16.02
C LEU A 270 -1.62 31.27 -14.65
N SER A 271 -0.67 31.40 -13.70
CA SER A 271 -0.83 30.89 -12.32
C SER A 271 -2.05 31.46 -11.59
N ARG A 272 -2.39 32.74 -11.80
CA ARG A 272 -3.62 33.38 -11.28
C ARG A 272 -4.91 32.77 -11.81
N GLN A 273 -4.86 32.01 -12.91
CA GLN A 273 -5.98 31.23 -13.42
C GLN A 273 -5.86 29.73 -13.10
N ILE A 274 -4.65 29.16 -13.15
CA ILE A 274 -4.38 27.73 -12.87
C ILE A 274 -4.76 27.39 -11.42
N ILE A 275 -4.26 28.12 -10.43
CA ILE A 275 -4.46 27.81 -9.01
C ILE A 275 -5.94 27.77 -8.60
N PRO A 276 -6.77 28.80 -8.90
CA PRO A 276 -8.18 28.72 -8.59
C PRO A 276 -8.94 27.70 -9.44
N SER A 277 -8.44 27.33 -10.63
CA SER A 277 -9.02 26.26 -11.45
C SER A 277 -8.72 24.88 -10.84
N GLY A 278 -7.47 24.59 -10.48
CA GLY A 278 -7.07 23.35 -9.81
C GLY A 278 -7.82 23.15 -8.48
N ALA A 279 -7.99 24.22 -7.68
CA ALA A 279 -8.80 24.13 -6.47
C ALA A 279 -10.28 23.84 -6.76
N GLY A 280 -10.79 24.26 -7.92
CA GLY A 280 -12.10 23.87 -8.42
C GLY A 280 -12.19 22.41 -8.82
N VAL A 281 -11.13 21.86 -9.44
CA VAL A 281 -11.03 20.43 -9.77
C VAL A 281 -11.06 19.59 -8.48
N ILE A 282 -10.34 20.00 -7.44
CA ILE A 282 -10.38 19.34 -6.12
C ILE A 282 -11.80 19.38 -5.53
N GLU A 283 -12.46 20.53 -5.59
CA GLU A 283 -13.84 20.67 -5.11
C GLU A 283 -14.80 19.77 -5.90
N LEU A 284 -14.63 19.67 -7.22
CA LEU A 284 -15.42 18.77 -8.07
C LEU A 284 -15.14 17.29 -7.71
N PHE A 285 -13.88 16.92 -7.51
CA PHE A 285 -13.47 15.56 -7.12
C PHE A 285 -14.19 15.11 -5.84
N PHE A 286 -14.20 15.93 -4.79
CA PHE A 286 -14.91 15.57 -3.58
C PHE A 286 -16.44 15.53 -3.78
N ASN A 287 -17.00 16.47 -4.55
CA ASN A 287 -18.44 16.50 -4.80
C ASN A 287 -18.92 15.28 -5.62
N GLU A 288 -18.19 14.87 -6.64
CA GLU A 288 -18.50 13.69 -7.45
C GLU A 288 -18.15 12.38 -6.71
N GLY A 289 -17.01 12.34 -6.05
CA GLY A 289 -16.56 11.22 -5.24
C GLY A 289 -17.55 10.87 -4.13
N GLU A 290 -18.08 11.87 -3.43
CA GLU A 290 -19.07 11.63 -2.38
C GLU A 290 -20.41 11.15 -2.93
N LYS A 291 -20.86 11.68 -4.07
CA LYS A 291 -22.06 11.18 -4.75
C LYS A 291 -21.86 9.72 -5.18
N ALA A 292 -20.70 9.40 -5.76
CA ALA A 292 -20.36 8.05 -6.18
C ALA A 292 -20.28 7.09 -4.98
N ARG A 293 -19.68 7.51 -3.86
CA ARG A 293 -19.61 6.74 -2.61
C ARG A 293 -20.99 6.41 -2.04
N VAL A 294 -21.92 7.38 -2.05
CA VAL A 294 -23.32 7.15 -1.61
C VAL A 294 -24.00 6.10 -2.48
N LEU A 295 -23.84 6.18 -3.80
CA LEU A 295 -24.41 5.20 -4.74
C LEU A 295 -23.79 3.81 -4.56
N TYR A 296 -22.46 3.74 -4.44
CA TYR A 296 -21.72 2.52 -4.18
C TYR A 296 -22.19 1.85 -2.89
N ASN A 297 -22.28 2.59 -1.79
CA ASN A 297 -22.76 2.08 -0.50
C ASN A 297 -24.24 1.65 -0.54
N ALA A 298 -25.09 2.35 -1.29
CA ALA A 298 -26.49 1.97 -1.45
C ALA A 298 -26.64 0.66 -2.23
N GLU A 299 -25.84 0.47 -3.28
CA GLU A 299 -25.81 -0.77 -4.06
C GLU A 299 -25.21 -1.93 -3.26
N LEU A 300 -24.14 -1.67 -2.51
CA LEU A 300 -23.57 -2.63 -1.55
C LEU A 300 -24.61 -3.06 -0.51
N LEU A 301 -25.37 -2.11 0.03
CA LEU A 301 -26.45 -2.40 0.99
C LEU A 301 -27.59 -3.21 0.36
N LYS A 302 -27.97 -2.93 -0.89
CA LYS A 302 -28.99 -3.73 -1.60
C LYS A 302 -28.54 -5.16 -1.82
N ARG A 303 -27.28 -5.36 -2.22
CA ARG A 303 -26.68 -6.70 -2.36
C ARG A 303 -26.70 -7.42 -1.02
N GLN A 304 -26.23 -6.76 0.04
CA GLN A 304 -26.29 -7.30 1.41
C GLN A 304 -27.72 -7.61 1.89
N GLN A 305 -28.71 -6.81 1.52
CA GLN A 305 -30.12 -7.05 1.84
C GLN A 305 -30.71 -8.20 1.03
N ALA A 306 -30.37 -8.32 -0.26
CA ALA A 306 -30.76 -9.44 -1.09
C ALA A 306 -30.15 -10.74 -0.55
N ASP A 307 -28.88 -10.70 -0.15
CA ASP A 307 -28.19 -11.82 0.50
C ASP A 307 -28.85 -12.17 1.85
N ALA A 308 -29.21 -11.17 2.67
CA ALA A 308 -29.90 -11.38 3.94
C ALA A 308 -31.32 -11.95 3.76
N GLN A 309 -32.05 -11.53 2.72
CA GLN A 309 -33.38 -12.03 2.42
C GLN A 309 -33.33 -13.46 1.89
N ALA A 310 -32.40 -13.76 0.99
CA ALA A 310 -32.12 -15.12 0.55
C ALA A 310 -31.78 -16.03 1.74
N ASN A 311 -30.95 -15.53 2.68
CA ASN A 311 -30.60 -16.26 3.90
C ASN A 311 -31.79 -16.46 4.86
N ALA A 312 -32.73 -15.51 4.95
CA ALA A 312 -33.94 -15.63 5.77
C ALA A 312 -34.91 -16.68 5.20
N GLU A 313 -35.07 -16.75 3.89
CA GLU A 313 -35.88 -17.76 3.19
C GLU A 313 -35.30 -19.17 3.39
N ILE A 314 -33.97 -19.28 3.37
CA ILE A 314 -33.25 -20.51 3.66
C ILE A 314 -33.38 -20.92 5.13
N ALA A 315 -33.28 -19.99 6.08
CA ALA A 315 -33.47 -20.26 7.51
C ALA A 315 -34.91 -20.74 7.82
N GLN A 316 -35.91 -20.20 7.12
CA GLN A 316 -37.30 -20.63 7.23
C GLN A 316 -37.49 -22.06 6.71
N SER A 317 -36.84 -22.40 5.59
CA SER A 317 -36.76 -23.75 5.01
C SER A 317 -36.12 -24.77 5.97
N ILE A 318 -35.02 -24.38 6.65
CA ILE A 318 -34.33 -25.21 7.65
C ILE A 318 -35.22 -25.43 8.90
N SER A 319 -35.94 -24.39 9.36
CA SER A 319 -36.84 -24.49 10.53
C SER A 319 -38.02 -25.44 10.32
N GLN A 320 -38.51 -25.58 9.08
CA GLN A 320 -39.61 -26.48 8.72
C GLN A 320 -39.19 -27.95 8.59
N LYS A 321 -37.89 -28.23 8.37
CA LYS A 321 -37.33 -29.60 8.22
C LYS A 321 -36.80 -30.21 9.53
N GLY A 322 -36.97 -29.54 10.67
CA GLY A 322 -36.93 -30.17 12.01
C GLY A 322 -35.58 -30.69 12.50
N PHE A 323 -34.51 -29.88 12.44
CA PHE A 323 -33.20 -30.24 13.00
C PHE A 323 -32.83 -29.35 14.22
N ILE A 324 -32.41 -29.97 15.33
CA ILE A 324 -31.90 -29.30 16.55
C ILE A 324 -30.57 -29.98 16.92
N GLY A 325 -29.44 -29.26 16.91
CA GLY A 325 -28.18 -29.72 17.51
C GLY A 325 -26.91 -28.94 17.13
N LEU A 326 -26.18 -28.42 18.14
CA LEU A 326 -24.87 -27.74 18.07
C LEU A 326 -23.72 -28.69 18.48
N VAL A 327 -22.52 -28.59 17.87
CA VAL A 327 -21.29 -29.31 18.28
C VAL A 327 -20.08 -28.37 18.33
N TRP A 328 -19.26 -28.46 19.39
CA TRP A 328 -17.99 -27.75 19.61
C TRP A 328 -16.77 -28.71 19.59
N SER A 329 -15.70 -28.28 18.90
CA SER A 329 -14.27 -28.68 18.87
C SER A 329 -13.74 -30.04 19.42
N GLY A 330 -13.07 -30.80 18.52
CA GLY A 330 -11.71 -31.39 18.72
C GLY A 330 -11.53 -32.78 19.36
N ALA A 331 -11.52 -33.87 18.55
CA ALA A 331 -10.66 -35.09 18.64
C ALA A 331 -11.17 -36.20 17.70
N VAL A 332 -10.24 -36.94 17.08
CA VAL A 332 -10.44 -38.04 16.10
C VAL A 332 -11.16 -39.27 16.71
N PHE A 333 -12.13 -39.87 15.99
CA PHE A 333 -12.29 -41.34 15.83
C PHE A 333 -13.26 -41.65 14.67
N ILE A 334 -12.84 -42.54 13.76
CA ILE A 334 -13.68 -43.20 12.74
C ILE A 334 -14.38 -44.41 13.38
N VAL A 335 -15.55 -44.79 12.82
CA VAL A 335 -16.28 -46.10 12.78
C VAL A 335 -17.77 -45.82 13.13
N GLN A 336 -18.82 -46.09 12.32
CA GLN A 336 -19.11 -47.22 11.41
C GLN A 336 -20.20 -46.87 10.35
N ASP A 337 -19.94 -47.31 9.11
CA ASP A 337 -20.80 -47.63 7.94
C ASP A 337 -22.06 -46.79 7.57
N ASN A 338 -22.01 -46.31 6.31
CA ASN A 338 -22.99 -45.54 5.52
C ASN A 338 -23.04 -44.02 5.73
N LEU A 339 -21.95 -43.32 5.40
CA LEU A 339 -21.88 -42.02 4.71
C LEU A 339 -20.40 -41.55 4.70
N LEU A 340 -19.73 -41.74 3.56
CA LEU A 340 -18.36 -41.29 3.25
C LEU A 340 -18.40 -39.74 3.13
N SER A 341 -17.49 -38.86 3.57
CA SER A 341 -16.04 -38.85 3.87
C SER A 341 -15.69 -37.51 4.62
N PRO A 342 -14.42 -37.22 5.04
CA PRO A 342 -14.09 -36.37 6.19
C PRO A 342 -13.87 -34.86 5.93
N PHE A 343 -14.16 -34.10 7.00
CA PHE A 343 -14.07 -32.65 7.26
C PHE A 343 -12.93 -31.84 6.59
N LYS A 344 -13.27 -30.67 6.02
CA LYS A 344 -12.34 -29.56 5.65
C LYS A 344 -12.88 -28.18 6.09
N ARG A 345 -11.98 -27.39 6.71
CA ARG A 345 -11.87 -25.91 6.82
C ARG A 345 -12.69 -25.12 7.85
N TYR A 346 -11.94 -24.29 8.60
CA TYR A 346 -12.34 -23.03 9.25
C TYR A 346 -11.54 -21.88 8.58
N VAL A 347 -12.09 -20.67 8.53
CA VAL A 347 -11.37 -19.43 8.16
C VAL A 347 -11.72 -18.35 9.19
N LEU A 348 -10.69 -17.72 9.77
CA LEU A 348 -10.78 -16.47 10.53
C LEU A 348 -10.60 -15.31 9.55
N ARG A 349 -11.37 -14.22 9.67
CA ARG A 349 -11.10 -12.95 8.97
C ARG A 349 -11.04 -11.81 9.99
N PRO A 350 -10.06 -10.88 9.91
CA PRO A 350 -10.13 -9.61 10.61
C PRO A 350 -10.92 -8.57 9.79
N ILE A 351 -11.82 -7.83 10.44
CA ILE A 351 -12.41 -6.60 9.91
C ILE A 351 -12.22 -5.52 10.98
N GLY A 352 -11.11 -4.79 10.90
CA GLY A 352 -10.62 -3.98 12.01
C GLY A 352 -10.21 -4.85 13.22
N SER A 353 -10.13 -4.26 14.42
CA SER A 353 -9.64 -4.89 15.66
C SER A 353 -10.51 -6.01 16.26
N GLY A 354 -11.26 -6.79 15.46
CA GLY A 354 -12.04 -7.95 15.90
C GLY A 354 -12.23 -9.07 14.85
N LEU A 355 -12.42 -10.31 15.34
CA LEU A 355 -12.58 -11.56 14.57
C LEU A 355 -14.06 -11.85 14.25
N ALA A 356 -14.36 -12.23 13.00
CA ALA A 356 -15.66 -12.81 12.61
C ALA A 356 -15.49 -14.26 12.09
N PHE A 357 -16.43 -15.14 12.43
CA PHE A 357 -16.49 -16.52 11.93
C PHE A 357 -17.55 -16.63 10.82
N ALA A 358 -17.18 -17.11 9.64
CA ALA A 358 -18.11 -17.55 8.61
C ALA A 358 -18.13 -19.08 8.56
N GLY A 359 -19.32 -19.68 8.61
CA GLY A 359 -19.51 -21.13 8.46
C GLY A 359 -20.57 -21.42 7.40
N SER A 360 -20.37 -22.50 6.65
CA SER A 360 -21.29 -22.97 5.62
C SER A 360 -21.94 -24.29 6.07
N PHE A 361 -23.25 -24.45 5.86
CA PHE A 361 -23.92 -25.75 5.99
C PHE A 361 -24.18 -26.32 4.59
N VAL A 362 -23.95 -27.62 4.41
CA VAL A 362 -24.34 -28.34 3.19
C VAL A 362 -25.61 -29.12 3.50
N THR A 363 -26.66 -28.90 2.73
CA THR A 363 -27.85 -29.77 2.71
C THR A 363 -27.95 -30.47 1.36
N GLN A 364 -28.87 -31.42 1.22
CA GLN A 364 -29.07 -32.21 0.01
C GLN A 364 -29.43 -31.39 -1.25
N GLU A 365 -29.66 -30.07 -1.10
CA GLU A 365 -30.02 -29.14 -2.18
C GLU A 365 -28.97 -28.02 -2.41
N GLY A 366 -27.78 -28.04 -1.75
CA GLY A 366 -26.69 -27.08 -1.98
C GLY A 366 -26.07 -26.44 -0.73
N THR A 367 -25.06 -25.59 -0.93
CA THR A 367 -24.29 -24.86 0.10
C THR A 367 -25.04 -23.59 0.53
N VAL A 368 -25.24 -23.41 1.83
CA VAL A 368 -25.82 -22.20 2.43
C VAL A 368 -24.76 -21.50 3.26
N ALA A 369 -24.44 -20.24 2.93
CA ALA A 369 -23.60 -19.36 3.75
C ALA A 369 -24.47 -18.66 4.81
N VAL A 370 -24.08 -18.72 6.09
CA VAL A 370 -24.72 -17.91 7.15
C VAL A 370 -23.70 -16.96 7.73
N ASN A 371 -23.97 -15.66 7.66
CA ASN A 371 -23.16 -14.61 8.26
C ASN A 371 -23.65 -14.36 9.69
N ILE A 372 -22.86 -14.73 10.70
CA ILE A 372 -23.16 -14.47 12.11
C ILE A 372 -22.27 -13.31 12.56
N GLY A 373 -22.89 -12.19 12.94
CA GLY A 373 -22.19 -10.92 13.22
C GLY A 373 -21.14 -10.95 14.35
N GLN A 374 -20.35 -9.87 14.40
CA GLN A 374 -19.18 -9.60 15.25
C GLN A 374 -19.28 -10.08 16.71
N PHE A 375 -18.18 -10.67 17.22
CA PHE A 375 -17.87 -10.72 18.66
C PHE A 375 -16.60 -9.92 18.96
N ALA A 376 -16.61 -9.19 20.08
CA ALA A 376 -15.44 -8.51 20.63
C ALA A 376 -14.41 -9.53 21.17
N THR A 377 -13.13 -9.22 20.97
CA THR A 377 -11.94 -9.99 21.34
C THR A 377 -11.81 -10.19 22.85
N VAL A 378 -11.58 -11.43 23.31
CA VAL A 378 -11.21 -11.78 24.70
C VAL A 378 -10.01 -12.72 24.64
N ALA A 379 -8.92 -12.35 25.32
CA ALA A 379 -7.81 -13.25 25.62
C ALA A 379 -7.87 -13.73 27.09
N THR A 380 -7.75 -15.06 27.23
CA THR A 380 -7.36 -15.88 28.40
C THR A 380 -8.22 -15.91 29.68
N ALA A 381 -9.16 -16.85 29.66
CA ALA A 381 -9.54 -17.86 30.67
C ALA A 381 -9.66 -17.47 32.17
N GLY A 382 -10.92 -17.30 32.60
CA GLY A 382 -11.35 -17.44 33.99
C GLY A 382 -12.87 -17.39 34.15
N ALA A 383 -13.50 -18.56 34.32
CA ALA A 383 -14.89 -18.78 34.74
C ALA A 383 -16.04 -18.31 33.79
N VAL A 384 -16.70 -19.30 33.17
CA VAL A 384 -18.02 -19.16 32.54
C VAL A 384 -19.08 -18.78 33.58
N LYS A 385 -19.84 -17.69 33.34
CA LYS A 385 -21.28 -17.66 33.62
C LYS A 385 -22.01 -16.53 32.87
N ASP A 386 -23.16 -16.92 32.34
CA ASP A 386 -24.25 -16.14 31.75
C ASP A 386 -24.12 -15.70 30.28
N THR A 387 -24.44 -16.66 29.41
CA THR A 387 -24.91 -16.46 28.04
C THR A 387 -26.35 -15.92 28.03
N ALA A 388 -26.61 -14.85 27.31
CA ALA A 388 -27.95 -14.50 26.83
C ALA A 388 -27.92 -14.25 25.31
N VAL A 389 -28.54 -15.17 24.56
CA VAL A 389 -28.91 -14.98 23.15
C VAL A 389 -30.25 -14.24 23.13
N ALA A 390 -30.40 -13.19 22.32
CA ALA A 390 -31.71 -12.63 22.01
C ALA A 390 -31.78 -12.18 20.54
N GLY A 391 -32.67 -12.82 19.78
CA GLY A 391 -33.12 -12.32 18.49
C GLY A 391 -34.16 -11.19 18.63
N GLY A 392 -34.23 -10.32 17.61
CA GLY A 392 -35.32 -9.38 17.36
C GLY A 392 -34.99 -7.88 17.49
N ASN A 393 -35.30 -7.11 16.43
CA ASN A 393 -35.67 -5.68 16.38
C ASN A 393 -34.74 -4.56 16.91
N TYR A 394 -33.40 -4.72 16.86
CA TYR A 394 -32.47 -3.61 17.12
C TYR A 394 -31.47 -3.40 15.99
N VAL A 395 -31.17 -2.14 15.65
CA VAL A 395 -30.09 -1.76 14.71
C VAL A 395 -29.06 -0.94 15.48
N ALA A 396 -27.78 -1.31 15.36
CA ALA A 396 -26.65 -0.55 15.89
C ALA A 396 -26.00 0.29 14.79
N ARG A 397 -25.65 1.54 15.10
CA ARG A 397 -24.82 2.39 14.22
C ARG A 397 -23.64 2.97 15.01
N LYS A 398 -22.47 3.02 14.37
CA LYS A 398 -21.25 3.66 14.89
C LYS A 398 -21.30 5.16 14.58
N ALA A 399 -21.19 5.99 15.60
CA ALA A 399 -20.95 7.42 15.47
C ALA A 399 -20.02 7.85 16.61
N GLY A 400 -18.78 8.25 16.27
CA GLY A 400 -17.77 8.79 17.20
C GLY A 400 -17.52 7.95 18.47
N GLU A 401 -16.49 7.09 18.44
CA GLU A 401 -15.95 6.26 19.55
C GLU A 401 -16.93 5.54 20.51
N GLY A 402 -18.22 5.43 20.17
CA GLY A 402 -19.21 4.66 20.93
C GLY A 402 -20.28 3.98 20.07
N LEU A 403 -20.82 2.86 20.58
CA LEU A 403 -21.88 2.06 19.96
C LEU A 403 -23.25 2.46 20.54
N THR A 404 -24.22 2.84 19.70
CA THR A 404 -25.62 3.11 20.13
C THR A 404 -26.56 2.04 19.57
N ILE A 405 -27.43 1.48 20.41
CA ILE A 405 -28.46 0.48 20.06
C ILE A 405 -29.83 1.16 20.03
N ILE A 406 -30.57 1.06 18.91
CA ILE A 406 -31.91 1.64 18.75
C ILE A 406 -32.94 0.52 18.50
N GLN A 407 -34.08 0.57 19.18
CA GLN A 407 -35.23 -0.32 18.97
C GLN A 407 -36.07 0.16 17.77
N GLN A 408 -36.25 -0.67 16.75
CA GLN A 408 -37.17 -0.39 15.64
C GLN A 408 -38.53 -1.07 15.89
N THR A 409 -39.57 -0.29 16.18
CA THR A 409 -40.96 -0.74 16.02
C THR A 409 -41.43 -0.37 14.63
N ALA A 410 -41.57 -1.36 13.74
CA ALA A 410 -42.19 -1.20 12.43
C ALA A 410 -43.70 -1.44 12.52
N THR A 411 -44.51 -0.52 11.97
CA THR A 411 -45.64 -0.87 11.08
C THR A 411 -46.17 0.36 10.33
N ASP A 412 -46.20 0.20 9.01
CA ASP A 412 -47.17 0.68 8.01
C ASP A 412 -47.38 2.18 7.73
N LEU A 413 -46.92 2.66 6.55
CA LEU A 413 -47.83 2.85 5.39
C LEU A 413 -47.09 3.27 4.10
N LEU A 414 -47.63 2.71 3.01
CA LEU A 414 -47.24 2.74 1.61
C LEU A 414 -47.33 4.11 0.88
N ASN A 415 -46.54 4.19 -0.21
CA ASN A 415 -46.84 4.79 -1.53
C ASN A 415 -46.86 6.31 -1.77
N THR A 416 -45.80 6.78 -2.45
CA THR A 416 -45.69 7.67 -3.66
C THR A 416 -46.40 9.04 -3.74
N PRO A 417 -46.04 10.00 -4.64
CA PRO A 417 -44.78 10.32 -5.34
C PRO A 417 -44.37 11.84 -5.40
N VAL A 418 -43.10 12.12 -5.72
CA VAL A 418 -42.54 13.22 -6.59
C VAL A 418 -42.64 14.73 -6.22
N ASN A 419 -41.47 15.39 -6.32
CA ASN A 419 -41.13 16.77 -6.75
C ASN A 419 -41.14 17.98 -5.78
N PRO A 420 -40.38 19.06 -6.10
CA PRO A 420 -39.63 19.83 -5.14
C PRO A 420 -40.11 21.30 -5.12
N GLN A 421 -39.44 22.08 -4.27
CA GLN A 421 -39.36 23.54 -4.28
C GLN A 421 -40.51 24.41 -3.70
N SER A 422 -40.04 25.23 -2.75
CA SER A 422 -40.41 26.63 -2.46
C SER A 422 -41.77 26.95 -1.82
N GLN A 423 -41.69 27.35 -0.55
CA GLN A 423 -42.06 28.69 -0.06
C GLN A 423 -43.21 29.44 -0.78
N MET A 424 -44.32 29.68 -0.06
CA MET A 424 -44.72 31.00 0.48
C MET A 424 -46.25 31.22 0.59
N LEU A 425 -46.65 31.69 1.78
CA LEU A 425 -47.79 32.56 2.13
C LEU A 425 -49.22 32.00 2.32
N GLY A 426 -49.66 32.07 3.57
CA GLY A 426 -50.82 32.89 3.96
C GLY A 426 -52.19 32.20 4.15
N PRO A 427 -53.08 32.73 5.02
CA PRO A 427 -53.78 31.92 6.03
C PRO A 427 -55.32 31.85 5.88
N THR A 428 -55.95 30.90 6.59
CA THR A 428 -57.19 30.97 7.42
C THR A 428 -58.00 29.64 7.39
N PHE A 429 -57.89 28.82 8.44
CA PHE A 429 -58.82 28.64 9.59
C PHE A 429 -60.11 27.84 9.30
N ALA A 430 -60.19 26.58 9.80
CA ALA A 430 -61.03 26.23 10.96
C ALA A 430 -60.95 24.73 11.40
N VAL A 431 -60.46 24.52 12.65
CA VAL A 431 -60.97 23.64 13.75
C VAL A 431 -60.88 22.10 13.57
N SER A 432 -60.30 21.28 14.46
CA SER A 432 -59.98 21.39 15.90
C SER A 432 -58.78 20.53 16.33
N ASP A 433 -57.88 21.16 17.09
CA ASP A 433 -57.18 20.77 18.35
C ASP A 433 -56.47 19.40 18.46
N SER A 434 -55.22 19.25 18.90
CA SER A 434 -54.23 20.17 19.51
C SER A 434 -52.93 19.39 19.76
N ILE A 435 -51.83 19.65 19.04
CA ILE A 435 -50.46 19.38 19.53
C ILE A 435 -49.54 20.49 18.97
N SER A 436 -48.98 21.30 19.87
CA SER A 436 -47.95 22.29 19.55
C SER A 436 -46.62 21.58 19.29
N PRO A 437 -45.89 21.94 18.22
CA PRO A 437 -44.50 21.55 18.02
C PRO A 437 -43.60 22.44 18.88
N GLN A 438 -42.62 21.86 19.56
CA GLN A 438 -41.49 22.62 20.11
C GLN A 438 -40.25 22.34 19.26
N PRO A 439 -39.42 23.37 19.01
CA PRO A 439 -38.23 23.28 18.18
C PRO A 439 -37.09 22.56 18.90
N GLN A 440 -36.36 21.81 18.10
CA GLN A 440 -34.92 21.53 18.17
C GLN A 440 -34.17 21.96 19.43
N THR A 441 -33.60 20.97 20.10
CA THR A 441 -32.25 21.13 20.64
C THR A 441 -31.43 19.93 20.18
N VAL A 442 -30.64 20.17 19.15
CA VAL A 442 -29.40 19.44 18.90
C VAL A 442 -28.52 19.73 20.11
N PHE A 443 -28.21 18.72 20.93
CA PHE A 443 -27.07 18.85 21.83
C PHE A 443 -25.82 18.57 21.01
N ILE A 444 -25.14 19.65 20.65
CA ILE A 444 -23.73 19.62 20.26
C ILE A 444 -22.95 19.52 21.56
N PHE A 445 -22.25 18.40 21.78
CA PHE A 445 -21.16 18.38 22.75
C PHE A 445 -19.91 18.91 22.05
N GLU A 446 -19.56 20.16 22.33
CA GLU A 446 -18.19 20.63 22.15
C GLU A 446 -17.37 20.20 23.38
N PRO A 447 -16.23 19.55 23.23
CA PRO A 447 -15.31 19.39 24.34
C PRO A 447 -14.70 20.76 24.64
N LYS A 448 -15.16 21.42 25.71
CA LYS A 448 -14.40 22.52 26.32
C LYS A 448 -13.53 21.94 27.43
N VAL A 449 -12.22 22.00 27.19
CA VAL A 449 -11.19 21.85 28.21
C VAL A 449 -11.41 22.93 29.27
N GLN A 450 -11.77 22.54 30.49
CA GLN A 450 -11.56 23.39 31.66
C GLN A 450 -10.14 23.13 32.16
N ALA A 451 -9.37 24.20 32.34
CA ALA A 451 -8.04 24.11 32.93
C ALA A 451 -8.13 23.47 34.32
N GLY A 452 -7.55 22.27 34.48
CA GLY A 452 -7.30 21.67 35.79
C GLY A 452 -7.54 20.17 35.99
N THR A 453 -8.13 19.41 35.08
CA THR A 453 -8.35 17.96 35.30
C THR A 453 -8.33 17.15 33.99
N ASN A 454 -7.34 16.24 33.84
CA ASN A 454 -7.22 15.31 32.73
C ASN A 454 -7.79 13.93 33.12
N ALA A 455 -9.04 13.62 32.73
CA ALA A 455 -9.53 12.25 32.45
C ALA A 455 -11.00 12.29 31.98
N PRO A 456 -11.37 11.68 30.83
CA PRO A 456 -12.77 11.38 30.53
C PRO A 456 -13.25 10.16 31.32
N LYS A 457 -14.36 10.27 32.07
CA LYS A 457 -15.06 9.14 32.71
C LYS A 457 -16.30 8.75 31.91
N LEU A 458 -16.39 7.49 31.50
CA LEU A 458 -17.65 6.83 31.10
C LEU A 458 -18.35 6.28 32.35
N VAL A 459 -19.66 6.48 32.49
CA VAL A 459 -20.49 5.93 33.59
C VAL A 459 -21.53 4.99 32.99
N PHE A 460 -21.57 3.72 33.43
CA PHE A 460 -22.66 2.78 33.16
C PHE A 460 -23.62 2.75 34.35
N VAL A 461 -24.94 2.84 34.11
CA VAL A 461 -25.98 2.56 35.11
C VAL A 461 -26.89 1.47 34.55
N GLY A 462 -26.87 0.30 35.18
CA GLY A 462 -27.82 -0.78 34.90
C GLY A 462 -28.12 -1.57 36.17
N ALA A 463 -29.38 -1.66 36.57
CA ALA A 463 -29.86 -2.55 37.62
C ALA A 463 -30.53 -3.78 37.01
N PHE A 464 -30.06 -4.98 37.36
CA PHE A 464 -30.76 -6.23 37.14
C PHE A 464 -31.85 -6.41 38.21
N VAL A 465 -33.06 -6.79 37.80
CA VAL A 465 -34.04 -7.41 38.71
C VAL A 465 -34.64 -8.63 38.01
N GLY A 466 -34.31 -9.82 38.51
CA GLY A 466 -35.02 -11.06 38.22
C GLY A 466 -36.31 -11.16 39.07
N GLY A 467 -37.34 -11.79 38.52
CA GLY A 467 -38.55 -12.09 39.29
C GLY A 467 -39.68 -12.64 38.45
N ALA A 468 -40.01 -13.92 38.67
CA ALA A 468 -41.03 -14.66 37.99
C ALA A 468 -42.47 -14.32 38.46
N THR A 469 -43.43 -14.71 37.59
CA THR A 469 -44.84 -15.09 37.86
C THR A 469 -45.96 -14.03 37.99
N SER A 470 -47.02 -14.33 37.21
CA SER A 470 -48.45 -14.28 37.57
C SER A 470 -49.25 -12.96 37.54
N GLN A 471 -50.08 -12.87 36.48
CA GLN A 471 -51.52 -12.57 36.48
C GLN A 471 -52.12 -11.36 37.25
N VAL A 472 -52.79 -10.51 36.44
CA VAL A 472 -54.23 -10.14 36.52
C VAL A 472 -54.64 -8.85 37.28
N LEU A 473 -55.46 -8.07 36.53
CA LEU A 473 -56.51 -7.09 36.90
C LEU A 473 -56.14 -5.69 37.44
N GLY A 474 -56.56 -4.66 36.71
CA GLY A 474 -57.37 -3.59 37.31
C GLY A 474 -57.09 -2.14 36.92
N SER A 475 -57.98 -1.61 36.07
CA SER A 475 -58.65 -0.29 36.20
C SER A 475 -57.90 1.03 36.00
N GLN A 476 -58.42 1.77 35.00
CA GLN A 476 -58.49 3.22 34.77
C GLN A 476 -58.23 4.14 35.98
N THR A 477 -57.54 5.27 35.79
CA THR A 477 -58.15 6.58 35.47
C THR A 477 -57.09 7.70 35.35
N SER A 478 -57.37 8.62 34.43
CA SER A 478 -56.74 9.93 34.21
C SER A 478 -56.80 10.85 35.42
N THR A 479 -55.79 11.71 35.62
CA THR A 479 -55.92 13.18 35.65
C THR A 479 -54.56 13.85 35.81
N SER A 480 -54.29 14.79 34.92
CA SER A 480 -53.20 15.77 34.97
C SER A 480 -53.54 16.91 35.94
N GLY A 481 -52.55 17.44 36.68
CA GLY A 481 -52.75 18.65 37.49
C GLY A 481 -51.72 18.91 38.57
N VAL A 482 -50.48 19.19 38.12
CA VAL A 482 -49.42 20.00 38.74
C VAL A 482 -49.64 20.48 40.18
N GLU A 483 -48.86 19.93 41.12
CA GLU A 483 -48.32 20.68 42.25
C GLU A 483 -46.84 20.33 42.44
N GLU A 484 -46.08 21.39 42.61
CA GLU A 484 -44.65 21.53 42.82
C GLU A 484 -44.16 20.65 43.98
N ILE A 485 -43.44 19.56 43.67
CA ILE A 485 -42.69 18.80 44.67
C ILE A 485 -41.22 19.14 44.47
N ILE A 486 -40.83 20.20 45.17
CA ILE A 486 -39.62 20.34 45.98
C ILE A 486 -38.57 19.28 45.63
N VAL A 487 -37.50 19.71 44.97
CA VAL A 487 -36.21 19.01 45.02
C VAL A 487 -35.79 19.01 46.48
N VAL A 488 -36.17 17.95 47.20
CA VAL A 488 -35.34 17.52 48.32
C VAL A 488 -34.18 16.86 47.63
N GLU A 489 -33.04 17.54 47.65
CA GLU A 489 -31.74 16.87 47.60
C GLU A 489 -31.74 15.84 48.74
N GLU A 490 -32.27 14.64 48.50
CA GLU A 490 -31.76 13.48 49.19
C GLU A 490 -30.50 13.09 48.43
N ALA A 491 -29.41 13.70 48.88
CA ALA A 491 -28.11 13.08 48.81
C ALA A 491 -28.28 11.61 49.22
N ILE A 492 -28.23 10.71 48.25
CA ILE A 492 -27.63 9.42 48.52
C ILE A 492 -26.16 9.75 48.68
N GLU A 493 -25.77 10.11 49.90
CA GLU A 493 -24.40 9.99 50.34
C GLU A 493 -23.99 8.55 50.01
N ALA A 494 -23.17 8.37 48.98
CA ALA A 494 -22.27 7.24 48.94
C ALA A 494 -21.38 7.43 50.18
N THR A 495 -21.77 6.78 51.28
CA THR A 495 -21.01 6.83 52.54
C THR A 495 -19.71 6.02 52.47
N GLY A 496 -19.31 5.56 51.29
CA GLY A 496 -17.96 5.08 51.00
C GLY A 496 -17.22 6.15 50.20
N ALA A 497 -16.19 6.77 50.79
CA ALA A 497 -15.31 7.67 50.07
C ALA A 497 -14.70 6.92 48.87
N ALA A 498 -14.80 7.47 47.66
CA ALA A 498 -14.13 6.90 46.50
C ALA A 498 -12.61 6.88 46.75
N LEU A 499 -11.98 5.72 46.52
CA LEU A 499 -10.53 5.58 46.70
C LEU A 499 -9.78 6.62 45.87
N ALA A 500 -8.79 7.27 46.50
CA ALA A 500 -7.88 8.14 45.78
C ALA A 500 -7.02 7.32 44.80
N ALA A 501 -6.65 7.91 43.66
CA ALA A 501 -5.67 7.30 42.78
C ALA A 501 -4.33 7.17 43.53
N PRO A 502 -3.61 6.04 43.44
CA PRO A 502 -2.31 5.89 44.08
C PRO A 502 -1.35 6.98 43.58
N ALA A 503 -0.64 7.66 44.48
CA ALA A 503 0.38 8.62 44.08
C ALA A 503 1.64 7.88 43.62
N LEU A 504 1.59 7.33 42.40
CA LEU A 504 2.66 6.56 41.80
C LEU A 504 3.85 7.45 41.47
N SER A 505 5.05 7.00 41.84
CA SER A 505 6.30 7.65 41.45
C SER A 505 7.40 6.61 41.23
N ALA A 506 8.39 6.97 40.42
CA ALA A 506 9.69 6.33 40.38
C ALA A 506 10.70 7.32 40.99
N PRO A 507 11.10 7.16 42.27
CA PRO A 507 11.94 8.14 42.98
C PRO A 507 13.26 8.44 42.27
N GLN A 508 13.81 7.44 41.56
CA GLN A 508 15.02 7.56 40.76
C GLN A 508 14.91 8.65 39.67
N CYS A 509 13.71 9.00 39.20
CA CYS A 509 13.52 10.03 38.18
C CYS A 509 13.97 11.43 38.63
N ALA A 510 14.18 11.66 39.92
CA ALA A 510 14.82 12.87 40.42
C ALA A 510 16.29 13.01 39.96
N GLN A 511 16.92 11.91 39.54
CA GLN A 511 18.28 11.84 38.99
C GLN A 511 18.26 11.54 37.48
N THR A 512 17.18 11.90 36.78
CA THR A 512 17.08 11.71 35.33
C THR A 512 18.23 12.41 34.60
N LEU A 513 18.78 11.73 33.59
CA LEU A 513 19.78 12.31 32.68
C LEU A 513 19.12 13.09 31.54
N ALA A 514 17.82 12.87 31.30
CA ALA A 514 17.07 13.49 30.22
C ALA A 514 16.37 14.78 30.64
N THR A 515 16.24 15.70 29.69
CA THR A 515 15.44 16.93 29.81
C THR A 515 13.96 16.71 29.50
N ASP A 516 13.61 15.60 28.83
CA ASP A 516 12.30 15.26 28.29
C ASP A 516 11.83 13.86 28.70
N GLY A 517 11.72 13.63 30.01
CA GLY A 517 11.22 12.39 30.58
C GLY A 517 12.10 11.86 31.71
N CYS A 518 11.92 10.59 32.06
CA CYS A 518 12.73 9.93 33.07
C CYS A 518 13.68 8.92 32.41
N LEU A 519 14.94 9.30 32.23
CA LEU A 519 16.01 8.44 31.74
C LEU A 519 16.93 8.05 32.88
N LEU A 520 17.03 6.76 33.16
CA LEU A 520 17.80 6.20 34.27
C LEU A 520 18.98 5.38 33.77
N ALA A 521 20.13 5.61 34.38
CA ALA A 521 21.37 4.88 34.14
C ALA A 521 21.42 3.51 34.88
N THR A 522 20.27 2.84 35.00
CA THR A 522 20.15 1.56 35.69
C THR A 522 18.95 0.79 35.15
N THR A 523 19.07 -0.54 35.06
CA THR A 523 17.98 -1.43 34.69
C THR A 523 17.05 -1.76 35.86
N THR A 524 17.45 -1.47 37.10
CA THR A 524 16.62 -1.78 38.28
C THR A 524 15.88 -0.53 38.75
N VAL A 525 14.57 -0.53 38.52
CA VAL A 525 13.69 0.61 38.84
C VAL A 525 12.71 0.22 39.94
N ARG A 526 12.52 1.15 40.89
CA ARG A 526 11.56 1.03 41.98
C ARG A 526 10.39 1.94 41.65
N PHE A 527 9.21 1.35 41.57
CA PHE A 527 7.95 2.08 41.56
C PHE A 527 7.37 2.04 42.97
N GLU A 528 6.94 3.18 43.49
CA GLU A 528 6.32 3.24 44.81
C GLU A 528 5.13 4.19 44.83
N TRP A 529 4.16 3.84 45.67
CA TRP A 529 2.98 4.65 45.93
C TRP A 529 2.67 4.58 47.43
N PRO A 530 2.30 5.69 48.08
CA PRO A 530 1.79 5.64 49.44
C PRO A 530 0.54 4.74 49.53
N ALA A 531 0.36 4.09 50.68
CA ALA A 531 -0.84 3.30 50.91
C ALA A 531 -2.10 4.18 50.78
N VAL A 532 -3.04 3.76 49.94
CA VAL A 532 -4.32 4.44 49.73
C VAL A 532 -5.27 4.03 50.86
N GLU A 533 -5.80 5.02 51.60
CA GLU A 533 -6.75 4.77 52.67
C GLU A 533 -8.02 4.10 52.14
N GLY A 534 -8.38 2.95 52.73
CA GLY A 534 -9.53 2.13 52.30
C GLY A 534 -9.22 1.08 51.22
N ALA A 535 -8.00 1.06 50.68
CA ALA A 535 -7.59 0.02 49.73
C ALA A 535 -7.30 -1.32 50.44
N ASP A 536 -7.88 -2.40 49.94
CA ASP A 536 -7.61 -3.78 50.34
C ASP A 536 -6.37 -4.33 49.60
N HIS A 537 -6.27 -4.08 48.29
CA HIS A 537 -5.13 -4.46 47.44
C HIS A 537 -4.98 -3.52 46.23
N TYR A 538 -3.97 -3.75 45.40
CA TYR A 538 -3.68 -3.01 44.17
C TYR A 538 -3.66 -3.93 42.96
N LEU A 539 -4.14 -3.44 41.82
CA LEU A 539 -3.86 -4.00 40.50
C LEU A 539 -2.67 -3.26 39.90
N ILE A 540 -1.69 -4.01 39.40
CA ILE A 540 -0.52 -3.45 38.72
C ILE A 540 -0.48 -3.95 37.27
N ASN A 541 -0.13 -3.05 36.35
CA ASN A 541 0.19 -3.37 34.96
C ASN A 541 1.69 -3.16 34.74
N LYS A 542 2.38 -4.25 34.41
CA LYS A 542 3.81 -4.33 34.16
C LYS A 542 4.07 -4.34 32.65
N ASN A 543 3.86 -3.20 31.98
CA ASN A 543 4.03 -3.07 30.53
C ASN A 543 3.23 -4.10 29.69
N GLY A 544 1.97 -4.33 30.07
CA GLY A 544 1.04 -5.28 29.44
C GLY A 544 0.74 -6.53 30.27
N GLU A 545 1.52 -6.80 31.32
CA GLU A 545 1.28 -7.93 32.24
C GLU A 545 0.57 -7.49 33.52
N PHE A 546 -0.66 -7.99 33.73
CA PHE A 546 -1.47 -7.65 34.90
C PHE A 546 -1.21 -8.56 36.10
N ALA A 547 -1.10 -7.99 37.30
CA ALA A 547 -1.00 -8.72 38.57
C ALA A 547 -1.72 -7.98 39.71
N THR A 548 -1.88 -8.66 40.85
CA THR A 548 -2.41 -8.06 42.09
C THR A 548 -1.32 -8.04 43.17
N THR A 549 -1.32 -7.02 44.04
CA THR A 549 -0.38 -6.93 45.18
C THR A 549 -0.99 -6.19 46.37
N THR A 550 -0.50 -6.45 47.57
CA THR A 550 -0.82 -5.66 48.78
C THR A 550 0.34 -4.73 49.19
N ASP A 551 1.49 -4.89 48.55
CA ASP A 551 2.64 -4.03 48.76
C ASP A 551 2.41 -2.66 48.13
N SER A 552 3.06 -1.64 48.68
CA SER A 552 2.97 -0.25 48.21
C SER A 552 4.19 0.17 47.37
N SER A 553 4.92 -0.83 46.86
CA SER A 553 6.07 -0.64 45.98
C SER A 553 6.37 -1.91 45.20
N HIS A 554 7.04 -1.75 44.06
CA HIS A 554 7.49 -2.84 43.22
C HIS A 554 8.86 -2.52 42.63
N ASP A 555 9.81 -3.43 42.80
CA ASP A 555 11.12 -3.36 42.13
C ASP A 555 11.07 -4.24 40.87
N ILE A 556 11.53 -3.72 39.75
CA ILE A 556 11.60 -4.45 38.49
C ILE A 556 12.95 -4.26 37.81
N THR A 557 13.45 -5.32 37.19
CA THR A 557 14.56 -5.26 36.24
C THR A 557 14.00 -5.12 34.83
N ILE A 558 14.22 -3.96 34.23
CA ILE A 558 13.82 -3.61 32.87
C ILE A 558 14.97 -4.00 31.94
N LYS A 559 14.66 -4.52 30.73
CA LYS A 559 15.67 -4.76 29.69
C LYS A 559 16.43 -3.46 29.43
N ASP A 560 17.76 -3.53 29.33
CA ASP A 560 18.56 -2.34 29.06
C ASP A 560 18.15 -1.69 27.73
N PHE A 561 18.38 -0.38 27.60
CA PHE A 561 17.98 0.42 26.43
C PHE A 561 16.51 0.29 26.03
N SER A 562 15.61 0.15 27.01
CA SER A 562 14.17 -0.04 26.77
C SER A 562 13.31 0.99 27.51
N ASP A 563 12.18 1.32 26.92
CA ASP A 563 11.11 2.08 27.55
C ASP A 563 10.17 1.16 28.33
N TYR A 564 9.66 1.64 29.47
CA TYR A 564 8.82 0.85 30.35
C TYR A 564 7.72 1.70 30.98
N THR A 565 6.47 1.24 30.85
CA THR A 565 5.31 1.87 31.48
C THR A 565 4.77 1.00 32.61
N PHE A 566 4.72 1.56 33.82
CA PHE A 566 4.11 0.94 35.00
C PHE A 566 2.80 1.64 35.36
N GLU A 567 1.76 0.87 35.62
CA GLU A 567 0.47 1.40 36.04
C GLU A 567 -0.03 0.74 37.32
N VAL A 568 -0.74 1.50 38.16
CA VAL A 568 -1.32 1.00 39.40
C VAL A 568 -2.73 1.54 39.65
N VAL A 569 -3.60 0.67 40.17
CA VAL A 569 -4.98 0.95 40.57
C VAL A 569 -5.21 0.41 41.98
N ALA A 570 -5.78 1.19 42.89
CA ALA A 570 -6.18 0.72 44.22
C ALA A 570 -7.59 0.11 44.19
N ILE A 571 -7.81 -1.00 44.91
CA ILE A 571 -9.08 -1.72 44.99
C ILE A 571 -9.50 -1.81 46.47
N ASP A 572 -10.75 -1.49 46.81
CA ASP A 572 -11.28 -1.64 48.16
C ASP A 572 -11.75 -3.08 48.46
N SER A 573 -12.19 -3.34 49.70
CA SER A 573 -12.70 -4.66 50.12
C SER A 573 -13.97 -5.11 49.40
N GLU A 574 -14.67 -4.18 48.75
CA GLU A 574 -15.90 -4.37 47.99
C GLU A 574 -15.63 -4.57 46.48
N GLY A 575 -14.37 -4.43 46.04
CA GLY A 575 -13.93 -4.61 44.66
C GLY A 575 -14.02 -3.35 43.78
N ASN A 576 -14.22 -2.16 44.34
CA ASN A 576 -14.30 -0.92 43.57
C ASN A 576 -12.89 -0.37 43.26
N PRO A 577 -12.59 -0.01 42.00
CA PRO A 577 -11.29 0.54 41.62
C PRO A 577 -11.18 2.07 41.78
N SER A 578 -9.99 2.55 42.10
CA SER A 578 -9.58 3.95 41.93
C SER A 578 -9.39 4.31 40.44
N ALA A 579 -9.01 5.56 40.15
CA ALA A 579 -8.42 5.88 38.84
C ALA A 579 -7.02 5.26 38.72
N THR A 580 -6.57 5.02 37.48
CA THR A 580 -5.23 4.51 37.15
C THR A 580 -4.18 5.60 37.26
N SER A 581 -3.06 5.27 37.90
CA SER A 581 -1.85 6.08 37.89
C SER A 581 -0.79 5.42 37.03
N THR A 582 -0.15 6.19 36.16
CA THR A 582 0.82 5.69 35.17
C THR A 582 2.15 6.42 35.32
N GLN A 583 3.26 5.67 35.28
CA GLN A 583 4.63 6.21 35.26
C GLN A 583 5.43 5.52 34.15
N ALA A 584 5.96 6.31 33.22
CA ALA A 584 6.87 5.85 32.19
C ALA A 584 8.33 6.16 32.59
N VAL A 585 9.25 5.25 32.29
CA VAL A 585 10.70 5.40 32.46
C VAL A 585 11.42 4.81 31.25
N SER A 586 12.61 5.34 30.95
CA SER A 586 13.57 4.81 29.98
C SER A 586 14.82 4.39 30.73
N VAL A 587 15.38 3.22 30.45
CA VAL A 587 16.63 2.76 31.08
C VAL A 587 17.73 2.58 30.03
N ALA A 588 18.95 3.01 30.34
CA ALA A 588 20.13 2.81 29.51
C ALA A 588 21.41 2.86 30.35
N THR A 589 22.18 1.78 30.44
CA THR A 589 23.42 1.75 31.25
C THR A 589 24.56 2.57 30.65
N ILE A 590 24.61 2.69 29.31
CA ILE A 590 25.55 3.55 28.57
C ILE A 590 24.72 4.56 27.74
N PRO A 591 24.13 5.59 28.39
CA PRO A 591 23.22 6.53 27.71
C PRO A 591 23.94 7.42 26.70
N ILE A 592 25.22 7.75 26.93
CA ILE A 592 26.13 8.38 25.97
C ILE A 592 27.39 7.53 25.87
N ALA A 593 27.85 7.28 24.66
CA ALA A 593 29.02 6.47 24.36
C ALA A 593 30.07 7.26 23.56
N ILE A 594 31.36 6.97 23.79
CA ILE A 594 32.45 7.36 22.89
C ILE A 594 32.35 6.46 21.65
N ASN A 595 32.17 7.07 20.47
CA ASN A 595 31.71 6.35 19.28
C ASN A 595 32.80 6.18 18.20
N GLU A 596 33.55 7.24 17.90
CA GLU A 596 34.56 7.26 16.84
C GLU A 596 35.75 8.14 17.26
N ILE A 597 36.97 7.73 16.88
CA ILE A 597 38.22 8.42 17.26
C ILE A 597 39.17 8.53 16.06
N ALA A 598 39.57 9.76 15.75
CA ALA A 598 40.51 10.10 14.69
C ALA A 598 41.85 10.63 15.24
N TRP A 599 42.54 9.82 16.04
CA TRP A 599 43.82 10.19 16.66
C TRP A 599 44.96 10.42 15.66
N MET A 600 44.83 9.89 14.44
CA MET A 600 45.87 9.97 13.41
C MET A 600 45.78 11.21 12.53
N GLY A 601 44.78 12.07 12.73
CA GLY A 601 44.52 13.22 11.86
C GLY A 601 43.98 12.87 10.47
N THR A 602 43.92 13.86 9.59
CA THR A 602 43.37 13.74 8.22
C THR A 602 44.48 13.64 7.16
N VAL A 603 44.09 13.60 5.88
CA VAL A 603 45.03 13.72 4.76
C VAL A 603 45.62 15.14 4.69
N ALA A 604 44.79 16.16 4.92
CA ALA A 604 45.21 17.56 5.00
C ALA A 604 46.27 17.79 6.09
N SER A 605 46.05 17.28 7.31
CA SER A 605 47.03 17.43 8.39
C SER A 605 46.97 16.34 9.46
N PRO A 606 48.13 15.85 9.94
CA PRO A 606 48.19 14.89 11.05
C PRO A 606 47.78 15.49 12.40
N ASN A 607 47.59 16.82 12.51
CA ASN A 607 47.10 17.45 13.74
C ASN A 607 45.58 17.61 13.75
N ASP A 608 44.91 17.24 12.66
CA ASP A 608 43.47 17.41 12.46
C ASP A 608 42.73 16.25 13.16
N GLU A 609 42.90 16.19 14.48
CA GLU A 609 42.37 15.14 15.35
C GLU A 609 40.97 15.49 15.83
N TRP A 610 40.13 14.47 15.97
CA TRP A 610 38.79 14.61 16.52
C TRP A 610 38.32 13.32 17.21
N PHE A 611 37.27 13.45 18.01
CA PHE A 611 36.52 12.32 18.57
C PHE A 611 35.03 12.63 18.57
N GLU A 612 34.23 11.58 18.68
CA GLU A 612 32.78 11.66 18.64
C GLU A 612 32.12 10.94 19.81
N ILE A 613 30.99 11.49 20.27
CA ILE A 613 30.08 10.83 21.20
C ILE A 613 28.70 10.64 20.57
N LYS A 614 28.00 9.56 20.94
CA LYS A 614 26.65 9.22 20.49
C LYS A 614 25.67 9.14 21.67
N ASN A 615 24.46 9.67 21.50
CA ASN A 615 23.33 9.40 22.41
C ASN A 615 22.64 8.08 22.02
N ASN A 616 22.60 7.10 22.92
CA ASN A 616 22.02 5.78 22.64
C ASN A 616 20.50 5.70 22.89
N THR A 617 19.89 6.81 23.29
CA THR A 617 18.53 6.86 23.85
C THR A 617 17.58 7.66 22.97
N SER A 618 16.28 7.40 23.13
CA SER A 618 15.18 8.15 22.51
C SER A 618 14.90 9.50 23.19
N ARG A 619 15.77 9.93 24.11
CA ARG A 619 15.58 11.10 24.99
C ARG A 619 16.65 12.16 24.74
N THR A 620 16.32 13.42 24.97
CA THR A 620 17.26 14.54 24.91
C THR A 620 18.05 14.64 26.21
N ILE A 621 19.37 14.44 26.19
CA ILE A 621 20.22 14.43 27.39
C ILE A 621 20.87 15.80 27.62
N ASP A 622 20.89 16.26 28.88
CA ASP A 622 21.64 17.47 29.28
C ASP A 622 23.13 17.15 29.44
N LEU A 623 23.99 17.93 28.77
CA LEU A 623 25.44 17.76 28.78
C LEU A 623 26.14 18.58 29.88
N SER A 624 25.43 19.41 30.64
CA SER A 624 26.03 20.40 31.56
C SER A 624 26.90 19.83 32.69
N GLN A 625 26.74 18.54 33.03
CA GLN A 625 27.51 17.83 34.05
C GLN A 625 28.40 16.71 33.47
N TRP A 626 28.43 16.57 32.15
CA TRP A 626 29.27 15.60 31.47
C TRP A 626 30.68 16.16 31.20
N GLU A 627 31.67 15.31 31.33
CA GLU A 627 33.05 15.62 30.97
C GLU A 627 33.77 14.43 30.35
N LEU A 628 34.64 14.71 29.37
CA LEU A 628 35.55 13.76 28.77
C LEU A 628 36.99 14.08 29.18
N ASN A 629 37.67 13.07 29.72
CA ASN A 629 39.01 13.17 30.27
C ASN A 629 39.93 12.13 29.64
N ALA A 630 41.03 12.60 29.07
CA ALA A 630 42.13 11.74 28.67
C ALA A 630 43.04 11.42 29.87
N LYS A 631 43.59 10.19 29.91
CA LYS A 631 44.36 9.68 31.06
C LYS A 631 45.64 10.49 31.34
N ASP A 632 46.24 11.11 30.33
CA ASP A 632 47.42 11.95 30.51
C ASP A 632 47.10 13.39 30.96
N GLY A 633 45.81 13.73 31.00
CA GLY A 633 45.27 15.04 31.38
C GLY A 633 44.86 15.94 30.21
N THR A 634 45.18 15.59 28.96
CA THR A 634 44.78 16.35 27.76
C THR A 634 44.55 15.44 26.55
N PRO A 635 43.40 15.48 25.84
CA PRO A 635 42.33 16.48 25.96
C PRO A 635 41.46 16.32 27.20
N HIS A 636 40.98 17.46 27.70
CA HIS A 636 39.99 17.54 28.79
C HIS A 636 38.88 18.49 28.34
N VAL A 637 37.65 18.01 28.29
CA VAL A 637 36.51 18.77 27.77
C VAL A 637 35.34 18.68 28.74
N LYS A 638 34.85 19.83 29.21
CA LYS A 638 33.55 19.91 29.87
C LYS A 638 32.50 20.09 28.80
N LEU A 639 31.54 19.18 28.75
CA LEU A 639 30.47 19.24 27.78
C LEU A 639 29.44 20.30 28.21
N ALA A 640 28.64 20.75 27.26
CA ALA A 640 27.60 21.75 27.50
C ALA A 640 26.51 21.64 26.43
N GLY A 641 25.33 22.18 26.72
CA GLY A 641 24.17 22.10 25.84
C GLY A 641 23.41 20.80 26.04
N THR A 642 22.78 20.32 24.98
CA THR A 642 21.97 19.08 24.98
C THR A 642 22.34 18.24 23.78
N ILE A 643 22.25 16.91 23.90
CA ILE A 643 22.34 15.98 22.78
C ILE A 643 20.95 15.37 22.54
N LYS A 644 20.46 15.49 21.30
CA LYS A 644 19.16 14.97 20.88
C LYS A 644 19.13 13.45 20.84
N PRO A 645 17.95 12.82 20.78
CA PRO A 645 17.82 11.38 20.57
C PRO A 645 18.66 10.91 19.39
N HIS A 646 19.47 9.87 19.59
CA HIS A 646 20.31 9.24 18.55
C HIS A 646 21.31 10.17 17.83
N GLU A 647 21.58 11.38 18.35
CA GLU A 647 22.50 12.34 17.75
C GLU A 647 23.97 12.00 18.02
N TYR A 648 24.83 12.38 17.07
CA TYR A 648 26.29 12.31 17.13
C TYR A 648 26.87 13.71 17.32
N LEU A 649 27.80 13.88 18.25
CA LEU A 649 28.50 15.16 18.47
C LEU A 649 30.00 15.00 18.31
N ILE A 650 30.58 15.83 17.43
CA ILE A 650 32.00 15.83 17.10
C ILE A 650 32.74 16.89 17.91
N PHE A 651 33.94 16.54 18.35
CA PHE A 651 34.86 17.43 19.05
C PHE A 651 36.18 17.50 18.32
N GLU A 652 36.51 18.68 17.80
CA GLU A 652 37.71 18.89 16.98
C GLU A 652 38.85 19.51 17.79
N ARG A 653 40.09 19.19 17.43
CA ARG A 653 41.25 19.79 18.06
C ARG A 653 41.52 21.20 17.49
N THR A 654 41.68 22.17 18.39
CA THR A 654 42.12 23.56 18.11
C THR A 654 41.13 24.48 17.38
N ASP A 655 40.56 24.05 16.26
CA ASP A 655 39.62 24.83 15.46
C ASP A 655 38.51 23.94 14.85
N ASN A 656 37.46 24.56 14.31
CA ASN A 656 36.31 23.89 13.67
C ASN A 656 36.51 23.86 12.14
N SER A 657 37.61 23.26 11.71
CA SER A 657 37.95 23.12 10.28
C SER A 657 38.51 21.75 9.91
N VAL A 658 38.57 20.81 10.87
CA VAL A 658 39.09 19.46 10.67
C VAL A 658 38.14 18.65 9.79
N VAL A 659 36.87 18.57 10.16
CA VAL A 659 35.79 18.03 9.33
C VAL A 659 35.01 19.22 8.76
N LYS A 660 35.31 19.58 7.52
CA LYS A 660 34.92 20.85 6.92
C LYS A 660 33.42 21.03 6.72
N ASP A 661 32.71 19.94 6.44
CA ASP A 661 31.29 19.90 6.07
C ASP A 661 30.39 19.26 7.15
N VAL A 662 30.94 18.97 8.33
CA VAL A 662 30.17 18.56 9.52
C VAL A 662 30.56 19.48 10.68
N GLU A 663 29.59 20.17 11.28
CA GLU A 663 29.87 21.15 12.32
C GLU A 663 30.29 20.48 13.63
N ALA A 664 31.46 20.84 14.17
CA ALA A 664 31.88 20.39 15.49
C ALA A 664 31.04 21.03 16.60
N HIS A 665 30.64 20.22 17.60
CA HIS A 665 29.94 20.69 18.79
C HIS A 665 30.81 21.63 19.63
N ALA A 666 32.09 21.28 19.78
CA ALA A 666 33.06 22.11 20.47
C ALA A 666 34.49 21.82 20.02
N THR A 667 35.40 22.77 20.27
CA THR A 667 36.83 22.57 20.05
C THR A 667 37.56 22.21 21.35
N THR A 668 38.64 21.45 21.22
CA THR A 668 39.43 20.91 22.33
C THR A 668 40.88 21.37 22.24
N THR A 669 41.62 21.25 23.34
CA THR A 669 43.06 21.52 23.39
C THR A 669 43.80 20.34 23.98
N GLY A 670 45.02 20.08 23.51
CA GLY A 670 45.71 18.81 23.74
C GLY A 670 45.70 17.95 22.48
N ALA A 671 46.66 17.03 22.38
CA ALA A 671 46.76 16.08 21.28
C ALA A 671 46.33 14.71 21.78
N LEU A 672 45.65 13.92 20.94
CA LEU A 672 45.48 12.50 21.22
C LEU A 672 46.84 11.79 21.04
N ASN A 673 47.25 10.97 22.02
CA ASN A 673 48.55 10.34 21.95
C ASN A 673 48.61 9.26 20.85
N ASN A 674 49.50 9.43 19.86
CA ASN A 674 49.71 8.46 18.77
C ASN A 674 50.11 7.05 19.24
N SER A 675 50.66 6.90 20.45
CA SER A 675 50.99 5.59 21.05
C SER A 675 49.84 4.97 21.85
N GLY A 676 48.65 5.57 21.81
CA GLY A 676 47.49 5.13 22.56
C GLY A 676 47.22 5.93 23.83
N GLU A 677 45.95 5.96 24.20
CA GLU A 677 45.43 6.68 25.35
C GLU A 677 44.07 6.12 25.78
N GLN A 678 43.71 6.30 27.06
CA GLN A 678 42.36 6.02 27.55
C GLN A 678 41.57 7.32 27.69
N LEU A 679 40.46 7.43 26.96
CA LEU A 679 39.45 8.47 27.14
C LEU A 679 38.37 7.96 28.11
N THR A 680 37.94 8.83 29.01
CA THR A 680 36.92 8.54 30.04
C THR A 680 35.80 9.56 29.95
N LEU A 681 34.58 9.09 29.68
CA LEU A 681 33.36 9.89 29.69
C LEU A 681 32.65 9.71 31.03
N SER A 682 32.39 10.81 31.74
CA SER A 682 31.78 10.78 33.07
C SER A 682 30.72 11.86 33.26
N HIS A 683 29.78 11.62 34.17
CA HIS A 683 28.77 12.57 34.60
C HIS A 683 28.79 12.67 36.13
N ASP A 684 29.00 13.88 36.66
CA ASP A 684 29.15 14.12 38.11
C ASP A 684 30.15 13.15 38.78
N ALA A 685 31.31 12.96 38.13
CA ALA A 685 32.39 12.04 38.49
C ALA A 685 32.07 10.53 38.43
N VAL A 686 30.86 10.14 38.01
CA VAL A 686 30.51 8.74 37.70
C VAL A 686 30.95 8.42 36.28
N VAL A 687 31.77 7.38 36.12
CA VAL A 687 32.23 6.91 34.81
C VAL A 687 31.11 6.13 34.12
N PHE A 688 30.80 6.51 32.88
CA PHE A 688 29.78 5.86 32.05
C PHE A 688 30.38 5.10 30.88
N ASP A 689 31.46 5.59 30.30
CA ASP A 689 32.12 4.92 29.18
C ASP A 689 33.62 5.24 29.14
N GLN A 690 34.41 4.30 28.63
CA GLN A 690 35.86 4.45 28.50
C GLN A 690 36.35 3.70 27.27
N THR A 691 37.40 4.21 26.62
CA THR A 691 38.14 3.44 25.60
C THR A 691 39.07 2.40 26.25
N PRO A 692 39.62 1.44 25.49
CA PRO A 692 40.62 0.50 26.02
C PRO A 692 41.85 1.25 26.56
N ASP A 693 42.50 0.70 27.59
CA ASP A 693 43.75 1.26 28.15
C ASP A 693 44.96 0.72 27.37
N GLY A 694 45.89 1.60 27.00
CA GLY A 694 47.10 1.25 26.25
C GLY A 694 47.09 1.75 24.80
N GLU A 695 47.70 0.98 23.89
CA GLU A 695 47.75 1.29 22.45
C GLU A 695 46.34 1.34 21.84
N TRP A 696 46.12 2.21 20.85
CA TRP A 696 44.87 2.22 20.09
C TRP A 696 44.66 0.85 19.43
N VAL A 697 43.55 0.19 19.73
CA VAL A 697 43.26 -1.17 19.27
C VAL A 697 42.83 -1.22 17.81
N ALA A 698 42.47 -0.07 17.23
CA ALA A 698 42.14 0.07 15.82
C ALA A 698 42.45 1.49 15.30
N GLY A 699 42.11 1.74 14.02
CA GLY A 699 42.49 2.95 13.30
C GLY A 699 43.85 2.80 12.62
N ALA A 700 44.04 3.49 11.50
CA ALA A 700 45.24 3.35 10.69
C ALA A 700 45.84 4.71 10.27
N THR A 701 47.11 4.94 10.62
CA THR A 701 47.85 6.15 10.25
C THR A 701 48.12 6.24 8.74
N SER A 702 48.42 5.12 8.08
CA SER A 702 48.81 5.12 6.65
C SER A 702 47.69 5.53 5.70
N THR A 703 46.46 5.19 6.08
CA THR A 703 45.24 5.42 5.29
C THR A 703 44.34 6.48 5.92
N ARG A 704 44.72 7.05 7.07
CA ARG A 704 43.96 8.02 7.86
C ARG A 704 42.55 7.51 8.20
N GLN A 705 42.47 6.24 8.57
CA GLN A 705 41.20 5.59 8.91
C GLN A 705 40.96 5.64 10.41
N THR A 706 39.78 6.06 10.82
CA THR A 706 39.39 6.20 12.22
C THR A 706 39.23 4.85 12.92
N MET A 707 39.26 4.91 14.24
CA MET A 707 38.88 3.81 15.13
C MET A 707 37.39 3.96 15.46
N GLU A 708 36.59 3.01 15.01
CA GLU A 708 35.13 2.99 15.15
C GLU A 708 34.71 1.85 16.07
N ARG A 709 33.50 1.96 16.63
CA ARG A 709 32.90 0.95 17.51
C ARG A 709 31.82 0.14 16.78
N TYR A 710 31.79 -1.19 17.02
CA TYR A 710 30.77 -2.09 16.47
C TYR A 710 29.40 -1.87 17.09
N SER A 711 29.33 -1.68 18.41
CA SER A 711 28.11 -1.27 19.09
C SER A 711 28.43 -0.29 20.21
N SER A 712 27.79 0.87 20.12
CA SER A 712 27.79 1.93 21.13
C SER A 712 27.11 1.54 22.46
N ARG A 713 26.38 0.42 22.50
CA ARG A 713 25.69 -0.11 23.69
C ARG A 713 26.51 -1.14 24.45
N GLU A 714 27.52 -1.72 23.82
CA GLU A 714 28.47 -2.65 24.44
C GLU A 714 29.65 -1.90 25.05
N PRO A 715 30.35 -2.39 26.09
CA PRO A 715 31.43 -1.66 26.78
C PRO A 715 32.56 -1.19 25.86
N GLY A 716 33.05 0.04 26.09
CA GLY A 716 34.09 0.64 25.24
C GLY A 716 35.48 0.15 25.62
N THR A 717 35.61 -0.44 26.80
CA THR A 717 36.84 -1.07 27.28
C THR A 717 37.12 -2.40 26.60
N ASP A 718 36.14 -3.00 25.91
CA ASP A 718 36.30 -4.24 25.18
C ASP A 718 37.00 -3.99 23.83
N PRO A 719 38.24 -4.48 23.61
CA PRO A 719 38.94 -4.33 22.35
C PRO A 719 38.19 -4.95 21.15
N GLU A 720 37.40 -6.00 21.36
CA GLU A 720 36.63 -6.67 20.29
C GLU A 720 35.39 -5.88 19.84
N ASN A 721 35.07 -4.79 20.54
CA ASN A 721 34.03 -3.84 20.17
C ASN A 721 34.57 -2.70 19.29
N TRP A 722 35.86 -2.69 18.95
CA TRP A 722 36.45 -1.67 18.08
C TRP A 722 37.05 -2.28 16.82
N SER A 723 36.95 -1.56 15.71
CA SER A 723 37.65 -1.90 14.47
C SER A 723 38.03 -0.64 13.70
N THR A 724 38.85 -0.82 12.66
CA THR A 724 39.24 0.28 11.78
C THR A 724 38.09 0.51 10.81
N ASN A 725 37.75 1.77 10.53
CA ASN A 725 36.82 2.15 9.46
C ASN A 725 37.02 1.28 8.22
N LEU A 726 35.94 0.80 7.59
CA LEU A 726 36.04 -0.21 6.50
C LEU A 726 36.89 0.26 5.31
N GLY A 727 36.95 1.57 5.05
CA GLY A 727 37.70 2.16 3.94
C GLY A 727 37.15 1.80 2.55
N ASP A 728 37.67 2.48 1.51
CA ASP A 728 37.35 2.10 0.13
C ASP A 728 38.31 0.96 -0.29
N THR A 729 37.82 -0.28 -0.28
CA THR A 729 38.59 -1.49 -0.61
C THR A 729 38.88 -1.65 -2.11
N ARG A 730 38.35 -0.78 -2.98
CA ARG A 730 38.50 -0.90 -4.43
C ARG A 730 39.93 -0.61 -4.90
N THR A 731 40.44 -1.45 -5.78
CA THR A 731 41.64 -1.23 -6.57
C THR A 731 41.49 -0.01 -7.49
N GLN A 732 42.62 0.53 -7.98
CA GLN A 732 42.59 1.63 -8.95
C GLN A 732 41.85 1.26 -10.25
N GLN A 733 41.83 -0.03 -10.59
CA GLN A 733 41.13 -0.58 -11.75
C GLN A 733 39.61 -0.65 -11.52
N GLU A 734 39.15 -1.04 -10.33
CA GLU A 734 37.71 -1.06 -9.97
C GLU A 734 37.13 0.34 -9.86
N ARG A 735 37.91 1.31 -9.38
CA ARG A 735 37.56 2.75 -9.49
C ARG A 735 37.43 3.16 -10.96
N TYR A 736 38.38 2.76 -11.80
CA TYR A 736 38.35 3.07 -13.23
C TYR A 736 37.17 2.42 -13.97
N ASP A 737 36.77 1.20 -13.60
CA ASP A 737 35.62 0.50 -14.19
C ASP A 737 34.27 1.06 -13.70
N CYS A 738 34.20 1.57 -12.46
CA CYS A 738 33.09 2.42 -11.97
C CYS A 738 32.95 3.66 -12.87
N TYR A 739 34.05 4.36 -13.16
CA TYR A 739 34.06 5.51 -14.07
C TYR A 739 33.77 5.16 -15.54
N ARG A 740 34.14 3.97 -16.01
CA ARG A 740 33.96 3.54 -17.42
C ARG A 740 32.52 3.14 -17.74
N LYS A 741 31.76 2.63 -16.76
CA LYS A 741 30.33 2.32 -16.93
C LYS A 741 29.45 3.58 -16.98
N LEU A 742 29.98 4.75 -16.59
CA LEU A 742 29.28 6.04 -16.63
C LEU A 742 29.28 6.73 -18.02
N ASP A 743 30.03 6.23 -19.01
CA ASP A 743 30.16 6.92 -20.31
C ASP A 743 29.06 6.57 -21.33
N LYS A 744 28.00 5.87 -20.92
CA LYS A 744 26.80 5.69 -21.74
C LYS A 744 25.55 5.78 -20.87
N GLN A 745 24.84 6.91 -21.00
CA GLN A 745 23.39 7.04 -20.80
C GLN A 745 22.84 7.56 -19.45
N PHE A 746 23.65 8.03 -18.48
CA PHE A 746 23.14 8.75 -17.31
C PHE A 746 24.03 9.94 -16.92
N LYS A 747 23.51 11.16 -17.04
CA LYS A 747 24.17 12.41 -16.59
C LYS A 747 23.53 12.90 -15.29
N ASP A 748 23.53 12.05 -14.27
CA ASP A 748 23.44 12.52 -12.89
C ASP A 748 24.53 11.82 -12.08
N THR A 749 25.33 12.62 -11.37
CA THR A 749 26.64 12.27 -10.85
C THR A 749 26.54 11.35 -9.64
N ARG A 750 26.18 10.09 -9.90
CA ARG A 750 26.38 9.00 -8.93
C ARG A 750 27.79 8.43 -9.01
N GLU A 751 28.78 9.30 -8.80
CA GLU A 751 30.19 8.91 -8.73
C GLU A 751 30.43 8.02 -7.50
N CYS A 752 30.49 6.70 -7.68
CA CYS A 752 31.19 5.76 -6.80
C CYS A 752 30.95 5.94 -5.27
N PHE A 753 29.68 6.17 -4.89
CA PHE A 753 29.20 6.59 -3.57
C PHE A 753 29.44 5.61 -2.42
N THR A 754 30.56 5.81 -1.74
CA THR A 754 30.81 5.38 -0.35
C THR A 754 30.43 6.49 0.66
N LYS A 755 29.80 7.57 0.19
CA LYS A 755 29.52 8.79 0.97
C LYS A 755 28.37 8.56 1.95
N GLY A 756 28.60 8.79 3.23
CA GLY A 756 27.64 8.62 4.33
C GLY A 756 27.68 7.24 5.02
N PHE A 757 28.07 6.18 4.30
CA PHE A 757 28.06 4.81 4.81
C PHE A 757 29.45 4.28 5.22
N ILE A 758 30.48 4.50 4.40
CA ILE A 758 31.86 4.11 4.72
C ILE A 758 32.73 5.34 4.99
N LYS A 759 32.42 6.46 4.33
CA LYS A 759 33.12 7.73 4.53
C LYS A 759 32.11 8.85 4.63
N ASN A 760 32.14 9.62 5.70
CA ASN A 760 31.36 10.84 5.82
C ASN A 760 32.27 12.06 5.97
N GLY A 761 31.86 13.18 5.37
CA GLY A 761 32.60 14.43 5.44
C GLY A 761 33.91 14.50 4.64
N THR A 762 34.49 15.70 4.67
CA THR A 762 35.71 16.11 3.97
C THR A 762 36.64 16.86 4.91
N ASP A 763 37.95 16.72 4.72
CA ASP A 763 38.94 17.48 5.48
C ASP A 763 39.06 18.94 4.99
N ALA A 764 39.91 19.72 5.67
CA ALA A 764 40.15 21.14 5.35
C ALA A 764 40.51 21.38 3.85
N ASP A 765 41.24 20.45 3.23
CA ASP A 765 41.66 20.50 1.83
C ASP A 765 40.62 19.91 0.86
N GLY A 766 39.53 19.34 1.38
CA GLY A 766 38.44 18.75 0.61
C GLY A 766 38.63 17.28 0.25
N ASN A 767 39.59 16.57 0.88
CA ASN A 767 39.73 15.12 0.72
C ASN A 767 38.68 14.40 1.56
N ALA A 768 38.22 13.23 1.12
CA ALA A 768 37.28 12.42 1.91
C ALA A 768 37.93 11.91 3.21
N ILE A 769 37.22 12.02 4.33
CA ILE A 769 37.65 11.50 5.63
C ILE A 769 37.58 9.96 5.62
N GLY A 770 38.56 9.30 6.23
CA GLY A 770 38.58 7.84 6.41
C GLY A 770 37.75 7.39 7.62
N GLY A 771 36.55 7.91 7.78
CA GLY A 771 35.70 7.73 8.96
C GLY A 771 34.29 8.22 8.68
N THR A 772 33.42 8.17 9.67
CA THR A 772 31.99 8.50 9.57
C THR A 772 31.56 9.63 10.52
N PRO A 773 32.27 10.77 10.58
CA PRO A 773 31.93 11.86 11.48
C PRO A 773 30.48 12.30 11.31
N GLY A 774 29.73 12.32 12.41
CA GLY A 774 28.34 12.78 12.49
C GLY A 774 27.33 11.77 11.94
N ALA A 775 27.72 10.51 11.72
CA ALA A 775 26.90 9.47 11.13
C ALA A 775 27.15 8.10 11.80
N GLN A 776 26.34 7.11 11.47
CA GLN A 776 26.54 5.73 11.91
C GLN A 776 27.93 5.20 11.49
N ASN A 777 28.60 4.50 12.41
CA ASN A 777 29.91 3.90 12.15
C ASN A 777 29.84 2.89 11.01
N SER A 778 30.80 2.93 10.10
CA SER A 778 30.84 2.00 8.96
C SER A 778 30.84 0.54 9.40
N ILE A 779 31.54 0.21 10.49
CA ILE A 779 31.63 -1.15 11.02
C ILE A 779 30.38 -1.58 11.82
N SER A 780 29.60 -0.65 12.38
CA SER A 780 28.40 -0.99 13.17
C SER A 780 27.24 -1.45 12.30
N THR A 781 27.28 -1.10 11.02
CA THR A 781 26.34 -1.60 10.01
C THR A 781 26.49 -3.11 9.74
N LEU A 782 27.64 -3.72 10.07
CA LEU A 782 27.87 -5.12 9.73
C LEU A 782 27.06 -6.07 10.61
N VAL A 783 26.25 -6.93 9.97
CA VAL A 783 25.58 -8.03 10.67
C VAL A 783 26.62 -8.94 11.33
N ASN A 784 26.48 -9.15 12.64
CA ASN A 784 27.38 -9.94 13.46
C ASN A 784 28.87 -9.63 13.22
N LYS A 785 29.23 -8.34 13.17
CA LYS A 785 30.61 -7.87 12.93
C LYS A 785 31.22 -8.37 11.60
N GLY A 786 30.37 -8.71 10.63
CA GLY A 786 30.75 -9.26 9.33
C GLY A 786 31.10 -10.75 9.37
N GLN A 787 30.67 -11.48 10.40
CA GLN A 787 30.90 -12.92 10.58
C GLN A 787 29.60 -13.71 10.45
N ASN A 788 29.73 -15.01 10.17
CA ASN A 788 28.59 -15.94 10.20
C ASN A 788 28.02 -16.07 11.62
N ILE A 789 26.72 -16.31 11.70
CA ILE A 789 25.95 -16.47 12.94
C ILE A 789 26.01 -17.95 13.36
N THR A 790 26.95 -18.26 14.26
CA THR A 790 27.21 -19.63 14.76
C THR A 790 26.55 -19.92 16.12
N GLU A 791 25.91 -18.91 16.71
CA GLU A 791 25.08 -18.99 17.91
C GLU A 791 23.86 -18.07 17.77
N ASP A 792 22.88 -18.17 18.67
CA ASP A 792 21.68 -17.31 18.63
C ASP A 792 22.08 -15.83 18.65
N PHE A 793 21.59 -15.06 17.68
CA PHE A 793 21.96 -13.67 17.47
C PHE A 793 20.72 -12.81 17.24
N THR A 794 20.71 -11.59 17.80
CA THR A 794 19.59 -10.65 17.68
C THR A 794 20.06 -9.37 17.02
N LEU A 795 19.39 -8.96 15.94
CA LEU A 795 19.50 -7.63 15.36
C LEU A 795 18.50 -6.70 16.04
N THR A 796 18.98 -5.55 16.51
CA THR A 796 18.22 -4.58 17.30
C THR A 796 18.04 -3.29 16.51
N ALA A 797 16.96 -2.53 16.75
CA ALA A 797 16.68 -1.28 16.01
C ALA A 797 17.51 -0.07 16.49
N ASP A 798 18.68 -0.33 17.09
CA ASP A 798 19.60 0.67 17.66
C ASP A 798 20.62 1.21 16.66
N GLU A 799 20.83 0.44 15.61
CA GLU A 799 21.59 0.80 14.43
C GLU A 799 20.64 1.36 13.37
N GLU A 800 21.03 2.47 12.72
CA GLU A 800 20.16 3.13 11.73
C GLU A 800 19.88 2.19 10.55
N VAL A 801 20.92 1.49 10.08
CA VAL A 801 20.84 0.47 9.03
C VAL A 801 21.90 -0.62 9.26
N TYR A 802 21.53 -1.89 9.06
CA TYR A 802 22.49 -2.97 8.85
C TYR A 802 22.75 -3.18 7.36
N VAL A 803 23.98 -3.47 6.99
CA VAL A 803 24.36 -3.67 5.60
C VAL A 803 25.03 -5.03 5.40
N ILE A 804 24.62 -5.70 4.33
CA ILE A 804 25.32 -6.86 3.77
C ILE A 804 26.26 -6.33 2.68
N PRO A 805 27.58 -6.21 2.95
CA PRO A 805 28.52 -5.55 2.04
C PRO A 805 28.89 -6.43 0.83
N ASP A 806 29.57 -5.82 -0.14
CA ASP A 806 30.07 -6.52 -1.31
C ASP A 806 31.12 -7.58 -0.93
N GLY A 807 31.02 -8.78 -1.51
CA GLY A 807 31.94 -9.89 -1.31
C GLY A 807 31.60 -10.92 -0.20
N GLY A 808 30.43 -10.85 0.47
CA GLY A 808 30.08 -11.84 1.51
C GLY A 808 28.58 -12.11 1.70
N ASN A 809 28.18 -13.37 1.68
CA ASN A 809 26.90 -13.84 2.23
C ASN A 809 27.00 -13.93 3.76
N VAL A 810 25.88 -13.78 4.46
CA VAL A 810 25.80 -14.03 5.90
C VAL A 810 25.11 -15.38 6.12
N TYR A 811 25.80 -16.31 6.76
CA TYR A 811 25.26 -17.63 7.07
C TYR A 811 24.74 -17.69 8.50
N VAL A 812 23.54 -18.25 8.69
CA VAL A 812 22.99 -18.62 9.99
C VAL A 812 23.05 -20.13 10.11
N ASP A 813 23.93 -20.62 10.98
CA ASP A 813 24.18 -22.05 11.16
C ASP A 813 22.92 -22.82 11.58
N ALA A 814 22.85 -24.11 11.23
CA ALA A 814 21.69 -24.97 11.47
C ALA A 814 21.22 -25.09 12.95
N SER A 815 22.10 -24.77 13.92
CA SER A 815 21.77 -24.78 15.36
C SER A 815 21.37 -23.42 15.92
N SER A 816 21.36 -22.37 15.10
CA SER A 816 21.29 -20.98 15.53
C SER A 816 20.02 -20.31 15.05
N THR A 817 19.57 -19.31 15.81
CA THR A 817 18.44 -18.46 15.49
C THR A 817 18.92 -17.04 15.23
N LEU A 818 18.60 -16.48 14.07
CA LEU A 818 18.66 -15.04 13.82
C LEU A 818 17.31 -14.42 14.20
N THR A 819 17.30 -13.62 15.27
CA THR A 819 16.13 -12.83 15.68
C THR A 819 16.28 -11.40 15.17
N ILE A 820 15.20 -10.82 14.63
CA ILE A 820 15.20 -9.43 14.15
C ILE A 820 14.07 -8.67 14.84
N GLU A 821 14.43 -7.63 15.59
CA GLU A 821 13.48 -6.79 16.32
C GLU A 821 12.69 -5.84 15.38
N PRO A 822 11.49 -5.37 15.81
CA PRO A 822 10.72 -4.37 15.06
C PRO A 822 11.52 -3.10 14.75
N GLY A 823 11.36 -2.57 13.53
CA GLY A 823 12.01 -1.33 13.08
C GLY A 823 13.42 -1.50 12.51
N VAL A 824 13.99 -2.71 12.54
CA VAL A 824 15.30 -2.99 11.93
C VAL A 824 15.24 -2.86 10.41
N THR A 825 16.23 -2.18 9.83
CA THR A 825 16.45 -2.10 8.38
C THR A 825 17.72 -2.85 8.01
N ILE A 826 17.65 -3.74 7.02
CA ILE A 826 18.78 -4.47 6.45
C ILE A 826 18.87 -4.17 4.96
N SER A 827 20.00 -3.59 4.54
CA SER A 827 20.25 -3.19 3.16
C SER A 827 21.31 -4.06 2.48
N PHE A 828 21.04 -4.54 1.28
CA PHE A 828 22.01 -5.27 0.46
C PHE A 828 22.84 -4.29 -0.37
N TYR A 829 24.16 -4.32 -0.23
CA TYR A 829 25.09 -3.48 -0.98
C TYR A 829 25.89 -4.33 -1.99
N GLY A 830 25.75 -4.04 -3.28
CA GLY A 830 26.41 -4.78 -4.35
C GLY A 830 26.18 -4.19 -5.74
N GLY A 831 26.86 -4.75 -6.74
CA GLY A 831 26.65 -4.41 -8.14
C GLY A 831 25.38 -5.03 -8.70
N GLN A 832 24.90 -4.48 -9.83
CA GLN A 832 23.90 -5.15 -10.68
C GLN A 832 24.41 -6.58 -10.97
N TRP A 833 23.58 -7.61 -10.75
CA TRP A 833 23.88 -9.05 -10.90
C TRP A 833 24.55 -9.78 -9.71
N ASP A 834 24.66 -9.15 -8.54
CA ASP A 834 25.18 -9.84 -7.35
C ASP A 834 24.11 -10.65 -6.60
N GLU A 835 24.28 -11.97 -6.51
CA GLU A 835 23.45 -12.92 -5.75
C GLU A 835 23.74 -12.86 -4.23
N LYS A 836 23.63 -11.68 -3.60
CA LYS A 836 23.95 -11.53 -2.16
C LYS A 836 22.83 -12.09 -1.31
N GLN A 837 23.13 -12.95 -0.35
CA GLN A 837 22.07 -13.57 0.44
C GLN A 837 22.39 -13.61 1.92
N ILE A 838 21.33 -13.49 2.72
CA ILE A 838 21.32 -14.06 4.06
C ILE A 838 20.90 -15.52 3.88
N ILE A 839 21.81 -16.44 4.15
CA ILE A 839 21.59 -17.88 4.02
C ILE A 839 21.23 -18.43 5.39
N ILE A 840 19.99 -18.92 5.52
CA ILE A 840 19.43 -19.44 6.75
C ILE A 840 19.47 -20.97 6.70
N GLU A 841 20.49 -21.59 7.31
CA GLU A 841 20.51 -23.04 7.57
C GLU A 841 19.76 -23.38 8.88
N GLY A 842 19.70 -22.43 9.80
CA GLY A 842 19.04 -22.50 11.11
C GLY A 842 17.60 -22.02 11.10
N THR A 843 17.29 -21.00 11.90
CA THR A 843 15.94 -20.40 11.98
C THR A 843 16.02 -18.88 11.91
N LEU A 844 15.11 -18.26 11.15
CA LEU A 844 14.87 -16.83 11.18
C LEU A 844 13.60 -16.53 11.98
N ASP A 845 13.71 -15.64 12.96
CA ASP A 845 12.58 -15.06 13.68
C ASP A 845 12.51 -13.54 13.47
N ALA A 846 11.82 -13.12 12.41
CA ALA A 846 11.62 -11.71 12.06
C ALA A 846 10.17 -11.30 12.37
N LYS A 847 9.97 -10.55 13.47
CA LYS A 847 8.63 -10.13 13.92
C LYS A 847 8.59 -8.63 14.15
N GLY A 848 8.23 -7.90 13.10
CA GLY A 848 7.96 -6.46 13.17
C GLY A 848 6.59 -6.15 13.75
N THR A 849 6.20 -4.88 13.62
CA THR A 849 4.86 -4.38 13.96
C THR A 849 4.35 -3.48 12.84
N SER A 850 3.05 -3.16 12.81
CA SER A 850 2.48 -2.22 11.83
C SER A 850 3.13 -0.83 11.88
N GLU A 851 3.52 -0.38 13.08
CA GLU A 851 4.13 0.92 13.32
C GLU A 851 5.63 0.91 13.00
N ASN A 852 6.30 -0.21 13.30
CA ASN A 852 7.74 -0.41 13.09
C ASN A 852 7.97 -1.72 12.33
N PRO A 853 7.78 -1.74 11.00
CA PRO A 853 8.04 -2.93 10.19
C PRO A 853 9.55 -3.22 10.15
N ILE A 854 9.89 -4.48 9.89
CA ILE A 854 11.28 -4.86 9.54
C ILE A 854 11.44 -4.63 8.04
N VAL A 855 12.51 -3.96 7.61
CA VAL A 855 12.73 -3.63 6.19
C VAL A 855 13.95 -4.38 5.67
N PHE A 856 13.77 -5.11 4.56
CA PHE A 856 14.86 -5.62 3.74
C PHE A 856 14.83 -4.87 2.41
N ASN A 857 15.95 -4.23 2.04
CA ASN A 857 16.01 -3.49 0.80
C ASN A 857 17.36 -3.56 0.11
N SER A 858 17.39 -3.13 -1.15
CA SER A 858 18.65 -2.79 -1.79
C SER A 858 19.12 -1.40 -1.34
N PHE A 859 20.43 -1.27 -1.14
CA PHE A 859 21.06 0.00 -0.85
C PHE A 859 20.91 1.00 -2.03
N PHE A 860 20.66 0.50 -3.24
CA PHE A 860 20.47 1.31 -4.45
C PHE A 860 19.01 1.24 -4.91
N PRO A 861 18.28 2.37 -4.88
CA PRO A 861 16.91 2.43 -5.40
C PRO A 861 16.87 1.94 -6.85
N ASN A 862 15.90 1.08 -7.17
CA ASN A 862 15.67 0.47 -8.48
C ASN A 862 16.72 -0.56 -8.92
N ASN A 863 17.57 -1.03 -8.01
CA ASN A 863 18.44 -2.17 -8.26
C ASN A 863 17.95 -3.32 -7.40
N GLN A 864 17.24 -4.27 -8.00
CA GLN A 864 16.81 -5.50 -7.32
C GLN A 864 18.06 -6.34 -7.04
N ILE A 865 18.58 -6.22 -5.82
CA ILE A 865 19.74 -6.98 -5.39
C ILE A 865 19.51 -7.53 -4.00
N GLY A 866 20.09 -8.70 -3.83
CA GLY A 866 20.14 -9.43 -2.59
C GLY A 866 18.80 -9.99 -2.14
N GLY A 867 18.83 -10.94 -1.23
CA GLY A 867 17.62 -11.64 -0.78
C GLY A 867 17.89 -12.56 0.39
N ILE A 868 16.93 -13.42 0.68
CA ILE A 868 17.03 -14.41 1.76
C ILE A 868 16.93 -15.79 1.15
N HIS A 869 17.90 -16.66 1.46
CA HIS A 869 17.87 -18.05 1.06
C HIS A 869 17.70 -18.93 2.29
N PHE A 870 16.60 -19.67 2.36
CA PHE A 870 16.40 -20.71 3.36
C PHE A 870 16.85 -22.05 2.82
N SER A 871 17.78 -22.72 3.50
CA SER A 871 18.18 -24.10 3.21
C SER A 871 18.13 -24.93 4.50
N ALA A 872 17.79 -26.23 4.39
CA ALA A 872 17.55 -27.12 5.53
C ALA A 872 16.41 -26.68 6.50
N GLY A 873 15.84 -27.63 7.28
CA GLY A 873 14.86 -27.25 8.31
C GLY A 873 14.07 -28.38 8.98
N ALA A 874 14.22 -28.53 10.30
CA ALA A 874 13.23 -29.19 11.17
C ALA A 874 12.15 -28.21 11.67
N SER A 875 12.55 -26.96 11.93
CA SER A 875 11.74 -25.84 12.44
C SER A 875 11.24 -24.91 11.33
N THR A 876 10.28 -24.03 11.65
CA THR A 876 9.70 -23.06 10.71
C THR A 876 10.23 -21.66 11.01
N SER A 877 10.84 -21.02 10.01
CA SER A 877 11.20 -19.60 10.06
C SER A 877 9.96 -18.73 9.91
N THR A 878 9.93 -17.58 10.59
CA THR A 878 8.77 -16.67 10.62
C THR A 878 9.13 -15.26 10.21
N MET A 879 8.28 -14.66 9.38
CA MET A 879 8.33 -13.27 8.95
C MET A 879 6.95 -12.65 9.19
N SER A 880 6.87 -11.63 10.04
CA SER A 880 5.63 -10.88 10.25
C SER A 880 5.90 -9.38 10.28
N TYR A 881 5.02 -8.59 9.63
CA TYR A 881 5.23 -7.15 9.41
C TYR A 881 6.61 -6.84 8.79
N VAL A 882 6.98 -7.62 7.78
CA VAL A 882 8.20 -7.44 7.01
C VAL A 882 7.88 -6.72 5.70
N ARG A 883 8.72 -5.76 5.31
CA ARG A 883 8.71 -5.13 4.00
C ARG A 883 9.98 -5.51 3.24
N MET A 884 9.84 -6.24 2.14
CA MET A 884 10.92 -6.53 1.20
C MET A 884 10.77 -5.62 -0.02
N GLU A 885 11.73 -4.75 -0.29
CA GLU A 885 11.65 -3.76 -1.37
C GLU A 885 12.91 -3.72 -2.24
N SER A 886 12.75 -3.69 -3.56
CA SER A 886 13.90 -3.68 -4.49
C SER A 886 14.93 -4.77 -4.20
N THR A 887 14.47 -5.99 -3.91
CA THR A 887 15.30 -7.18 -3.63
C THR A 887 15.08 -8.27 -4.68
N ASN A 888 15.89 -9.32 -4.65
CA ASN A 888 15.67 -10.56 -5.40
C ASN A 888 14.58 -11.46 -4.77
N GLY A 889 13.95 -11.04 -3.68
CA GLY A 889 12.95 -11.84 -2.98
C GLY A 889 13.55 -12.93 -2.09
N ILE A 890 12.83 -14.04 -1.98
CA ILE A 890 13.14 -15.17 -1.11
C ILE A 890 13.30 -16.45 -1.91
N MET A 891 14.36 -17.21 -1.64
CA MET A 891 14.56 -18.56 -2.17
C MET A 891 14.46 -19.61 -1.05
N LEU A 892 13.81 -20.75 -1.32
CA LEU A 892 13.76 -21.90 -0.42
C LEU A 892 14.26 -23.17 -1.12
N THR A 893 15.14 -23.91 -0.44
CA THR A 893 15.63 -25.23 -0.88
C THR A 893 15.64 -26.25 0.26
N ASP A 894 15.85 -27.53 -0.09
CA ASP A 894 16.20 -28.61 0.85
C ASP A 894 15.20 -28.90 1.98
N GLY A 895 13.90 -28.66 1.74
CA GLY A 895 12.82 -28.96 2.69
C GLY A 895 12.62 -27.89 3.76
N ALA A 896 13.04 -26.65 3.47
CA ALA A 896 12.84 -25.49 4.34
C ALA A 896 11.35 -25.21 4.62
N LYS A 897 11.09 -24.51 5.73
CA LYS A 897 9.75 -24.14 6.16
C LYS A 897 9.68 -22.66 6.50
N LEU A 898 8.74 -21.95 5.89
CA LEU A 898 8.58 -20.50 6.05
C LEU A 898 7.10 -20.12 6.27
N SER A 899 6.88 -19.22 7.23
CA SER A 899 5.59 -18.57 7.44
C SER A 899 5.74 -17.05 7.33
N ILE A 900 4.97 -16.46 6.42
CA ILE A 900 4.94 -15.02 6.14
C ILE A 900 3.54 -14.51 6.48
N GLN A 901 3.44 -13.49 7.33
CA GLN A 901 2.18 -12.89 7.75
C GLN A 901 2.24 -11.37 7.72
N ASP A 902 1.16 -10.69 7.37
CA ASP A 902 1.03 -9.22 7.48
C ASP A 902 2.19 -8.43 6.82
N SER A 903 2.71 -8.92 5.70
CA SER A 903 3.98 -8.45 5.10
C SER A 903 3.78 -7.83 3.70
N GLN A 904 4.82 -7.19 3.17
CA GLN A 904 4.80 -6.50 1.88
C GLN A 904 6.04 -6.83 1.04
N PHE A 905 5.84 -7.04 -0.25
CA PHE A 905 6.85 -7.23 -1.28
C PHE A 905 6.60 -6.18 -2.36
N VAL A 906 7.55 -5.27 -2.59
CA VAL A 906 7.36 -4.10 -3.47
C VAL A 906 8.57 -3.92 -4.38
N ASP A 907 8.35 -3.80 -5.69
CA ASP A 907 9.41 -3.52 -6.67
C ASP A 907 10.55 -4.56 -6.66
N ASN A 908 10.24 -5.81 -6.28
CA ASN A 908 11.21 -6.91 -6.22
C ASN A 908 11.36 -7.59 -7.58
N TYR A 909 12.49 -8.28 -7.79
CA TYR A 909 12.66 -9.15 -8.95
C TYR A 909 11.65 -10.30 -8.85
N SER A 910 11.76 -11.11 -7.80
CA SER A 910 10.81 -12.19 -7.48
C SER A 910 10.19 -11.98 -6.10
N GLY A 911 9.10 -12.68 -5.79
CA GLY A 911 8.53 -12.71 -4.43
C GLY A 911 9.10 -13.86 -3.58
N VAL A 912 8.49 -15.04 -3.71
CA VAL A 912 8.89 -16.25 -2.99
C VAL A 912 9.05 -17.42 -3.97
N GLU A 913 10.29 -17.89 -4.11
CA GLU A 913 10.69 -19.02 -4.94
C GLU A 913 10.98 -20.25 -4.07
N SER A 914 10.40 -21.39 -4.43
CA SER A 914 10.54 -22.64 -3.68
C SER A 914 10.91 -23.81 -4.58
N ASP A 915 12.17 -24.24 -4.56
CA ASP A 915 12.62 -25.46 -5.23
C ASP A 915 12.75 -26.63 -4.23
N GLY A 916 11.91 -27.65 -4.42
CA GLY A 916 11.92 -28.88 -3.64
C GLY A 916 10.76 -28.99 -2.65
N LYS A 917 10.89 -29.93 -1.70
CA LYS A 917 9.80 -30.31 -0.77
C LYS A 917 9.61 -29.34 0.41
N ASN A 918 9.63 -28.05 0.13
CA ASN A 918 9.51 -26.99 1.12
C ASN A 918 8.06 -26.81 1.58
N THR A 919 7.86 -26.11 2.68
CA THR A 919 6.53 -25.69 3.16
C THR A 919 6.48 -24.18 3.31
N VAL A 920 5.66 -23.52 2.50
CA VAL A 920 5.48 -22.07 2.50
C VAL A 920 4.04 -21.73 2.88
N THR A 921 3.88 -20.85 3.86
CA THR A 921 2.58 -20.27 4.24
C THR A 921 2.66 -18.75 4.15
N ILE A 922 1.73 -18.14 3.43
CA ILE A 922 1.65 -16.71 3.16
C ILE A 922 0.25 -16.25 3.54
N GLU A 923 0.11 -15.33 4.49
CA GLU A 923 -1.18 -14.83 4.95
C GLU A 923 -1.19 -13.30 5.09
N ASN A 924 -2.22 -12.64 4.55
CA ASN A 924 -2.35 -11.18 4.61
C ASN A 924 -1.10 -10.43 4.09
N THR A 925 -0.52 -10.92 3.00
CA THR A 925 0.68 -10.35 2.39
C THR A 925 0.33 -9.65 1.08
N ASN A 926 0.97 -8.52 0.81
CA ASN A 926 0.84 -7.78 -0.45
C ASN A 926 2.10 -7.95 -1.30
N PHE A 927 1.94 -8.41 -2.53
CA PHE A 927 2.97 -8.36 -3.58
C PHE A 927 2.56 -7.31 -4.60
N LYS A 928 3.47 -6.37 -4.86
CA LYS A 928 3.22 -5.27 -5.80
C LYS A 928 4.43 -5.05 -6.70
N ASN A 929 4.17 -4.95 -8.01
CA ASN A 929 5.17 -4.58 -9.01
C ASN A 929 6.39 -5.52 -8.98
N THR A 930 6.16 -6.83 -9.08
CA THR A 930 7.25 -7.81 -9.20
C THR A 930 7.63 -7.97 -10.66
N GLU A 931 8.93 -8.05 -10.94
CA GLU A 931 9.42 -8.27 -12.30
C GLU A 931 9.06 -9.68 -12.79
N GLU A 932 9.40 -10.70 -12.01
CA GLU A 932 9.07 -12.11 -12.21
C GLU A 932 7.93 -12.55 -11.27
N GLU A 933 7.78 -13.87 -11.05
CA GLU A 933 6.70 -14.41 -10.25
C GLU A 933 6.74 -13.97 -8.77
N PRO A 934 5.63 -13.41 -8.25
CA PRO A 934 5.42 -13.23 -6.82
C PRO A 934 5.51 -14.54 -6.05
N VAL A 935 5.07 -15.65 -6.65
CA VAL A 935 5.19 -16.98 -6.07
C VAL A 935 5.52 -18.00 -7.15
N TRP A 936 6.69 -18.62 -7.03
CA TRP A 936 7.12 -19.72 -7.88
C TRP A 936 7.44 -20.95 -7.03
N ALA A 937 6.97 -22.13 -7.43
CA ALA A 937 7.33 -23.37 -6.75
C ALA A 937 7.50 -24.56 -7.70
N TYR A 938 8.52 -25.37 -7.43
CA TYR A 938 8.92 -26.50 -8.27
C TYR A 938 9.29 -27.72 -7.42
N ASN A 939 9.16 -28.93 -7.98
CA ASN A 939 9.69 -30.18 -7.42
C ASN A 939 9.08 -30.57 -6.06
N GLY A 940 7.75 -30.52 -6.00
CA GLY A 940 6.94 -30.92 -4.85
C GLY A 940 6.76 -29.82 -3.80
N GLY A 941 6.51 -30.22 -2.56
CA GLY A 941 6.28 -29.27 -1.46
C GLY A 941 4.84 -28.76 -1.36
N PHE A 942 4.64 -27.81 -0.45
CA PHE A 942 3.34 -27.27 -0.10
C PHE A 942 3.40 -25.75 -0.01
N VAL A 943 2.55 -25.07 -0.78
CA VAL A 943 2.39 -23.62 -0.77
C VAL A 943 0.95 -23.29 -0.40
N SER A 944 0.75 -22.43 0.59
CA SER A 944 -0.56 -21.92 0.97
C SER A 944 -0.54 -20.40 1.02
N ILE A 945 -1.43 -19.77 0.26
CA ILE A 945 -1.59 -18.32 0.17
C ILE A 945 -3.01 -17.98 0.59
N ALA A 946 -3.17 -17.11 1.59
CA ALA A 946 -4.49 -16.75 2.11
C ALA A 946 -4.64 -15.26 2.43
N SER A 947 -5.80 -14.68 2.12
CA SER A 947 -6.12 -13.28 2.44
C SER A 947 -5.09 -12.29 1.88
N SER A 948 -4.37 -12.66 0.82
CA SER A 948 -3.26 -11.89 0.25
C SER A 948 -3.69 -11.14 -1.00
N THR A 949 -2.84 -10.21 -1.44
CA THR A 949 -3.04 -9.46 -2.67
C THR A 949 -1.77 -9.53 -3.51
N ILE A 950 -1.93 -9.80 -4.81
CA ILE A 950 -0.87 -9.80 -5.80
C ILE A 950 -1.29 -8.84 -6.90
N ILE A 951 -0.52 -7.77 -7.10
CA ILE A 951 -0.81 -6.70 -8.05
C ILE A 951 0.41 -6.46 -8.93
N ASP A 952 0.17 -6.33 -10.23
CA ASP A 952 1.17 -5.97 -11.24
C ASP A 952 2.38 -6.92 -11.27
N THR A 953 2.21 -8.09 -11.88
CA THR A 953 3.33 -8.98 -12.27
C THR A 953 3.74 -8.65 -13.71
N ILE A 954 5.02 -8.35 -13.94
CA ILE A 954 5.49 -7.77 -15.20
C ILE A 954 5.82 -8.83 -16.27
N ASP A 955 6.74 -9.75 -15.98
CA ASP A 955 7.37 -10.70 -16.92
C ASP A 955 7.22 -12.17 -16.45
N GLY A 956 6.14 -12.48 -15.72
CA GLY A 956 5.93 -13.79 -15.12
C GLY A 956 4.46 -14.09 -14.83
N ALA A 957 4.18 -15.35 -14.45
CA ALA A 957 2.87 -15.71 -13.89
C ALA A 957 2.72 -15.13 -12.48
N ALA A 958 1.51 -14.74 -12.07
CA ALA A 958 1.33 -14.27 -10.69
C ALA A 958 1.58 -15.40 -9.66
N ILE A 959 1.28 -16.64 -10.06
CA ILE A 959 1.69 -17.87 -9.35
C ILE A 959 2.02 -18.96 -10.37
N ASP A 960 3.23 -19.53 -10.31
CA ASP A 960 3.62 -20.74 -11.08
C ASP A 960 3.93 -21.91 -10.12
N VAL A 961 3.30 -23.06 -10.36
CA VAL A 961 3.56 -24.29 -9.61
C VAL A 961 3.75 -25.54 -10.49
N SER A 962 4.88 -26.21 -10.31
CA SER A 962 5.31 -27.28 -11.21
C SER A 962 5.86 -28.53 -10.50
N ASP A 963 5.71 -29.70 -11.13
CA ASP A 963 6.26 -30.99 -10.69
C ASP A 963 5.81 -31.44 -9.28
N GLY A 964 4.51 -31.69 -9.12
CA GLY A 964 3.96 -32.32 -7.92
C GLY A 964 3.75 -31.39 -6.72
N VAL A 965 3.83 -30.07 -6.91
CA VAL A 965 3.53 -29.06 -5.89
C VAL A 965 2.06 -29.15 -5.47
N THR A 966 1.80 -28.94 -4.18
CA THR A 966 0.43 -28.71 -3.68
C THR A 966 0.24 -27.23 -3.36
N LEU A 967 -0.63 -26.56 -4.11
CA LEU A 967 -0.98 -25.15 -3.97
C LEU A 967 -2.39 -24.98 -3.38
N ASN A 968 -2.52 -24.17 -2.33
CA ASN A 968 -3.79 -23.68 -1.82
C ASN A 968 -3.83 -22.15 -1.89
N VAL A 969 -4.82 -21.60 -2.60
CA VAL A 969 -5.10 -20.17 -2.69
C VAL A 969 -6.47 -19.89 -2.08
N GLY A 970 -6.55 -18.99 -1.11
CA GLY A 970 -7.77 -18.76 -0.31
C GLY A 970 -8.03 -17.29 -0.01
N SER A 971 -9.15 -16.72 -0.47
CA SER A 971 -9.46 -15.29 -0.21
C SER A 971 -8.38 -14.34 -0.74
N THR A 972 -7.72 -14.70 -1.83
CA THR A 972 -6.62 -13.92 -2.42
C THR A 972 -7.11 -13.14 -3.64
N ILE A 973 -6.59 -11.93 -3.83
CA ILE A 973 -6.80 -11.13 -5.04
C ILE A 973 -5.53 -11.18 -5.87
N ILE A 974 -5.66 -11.57 -7.14
CA ILE A 974 -4.63 -11.46 -8.17
C ILE A 974 -5.17 -10.46 -9.21
N ASP A 975 -4.46 -9.37 -9.42
CA ASP A 975 -4.88 -8.25 -10.27
C ASP A 975 -3.71 -7.71 -11.08
N GLY A 976 -3.62 -8.09 -12.34
CA GLY A 976 -2.52 -7.68 -13.22
C GLY A 976 -1.42 -8.74 -13.33
N ALA A 977 -1.46 -9.50 -14.42
CA ALA A 977 -0.35 -10.33 -14.90
C ALA A 977 -0.15 -9.98 -16.38
N TYR A 978 1.00 -9.38 -16.69
CA TYR A 978 1.23 -8.62 -17.93
C TYR A 978 2.23 -9.27 -18.89
N ASP A 979 2.57 -10.53 -18.68
CA ASP A 979 3.28 -11.31 -19.69
C ASP A 979 2.29 -12.14 -20.54
N TRP A 980 2.51 -12.11 -21.84
CA TRP A 980 1.65 -12.72 -22.85
C TRP A 980 1.89 -14.23 -22.92
N ALA A 981 3.00 -14.70 -22.38
CA ALA A 981 3.31 -16.13 -22.29
C ALA A 981 2.78 -16.77 -21.00
N ASN A 982 2.38 -15.98 -20.00
CA ASN A 982 2.17 -16.47 -18.64
C ASN A 982 0.79 -16.12 -18.06
N ALA A 983 0.08 -17.13 -17.55
CA ALA A 983 -1.24 -16.98 -16.96
C ALA A 983 -1.24 -16.27 -15.59
N GLY A 984 -2.42 -15.89 -15.11
CA GLY A 984 -2.59 -15.45 -13.71
C GLY A 984 -2.17 -16.54 -12.72
N ILE A 985 -2.52 -17.79 -12.99
CA ILE A 985 -2.00 -18.96 -12.25
C ILE A 985 -1.64 -20.07 -13.24
N GLU A 986 -0.42 -20.59 -13.14
CA GLU A 986 0.07 -21.73 -13.92
C GLU A 986 0.30 -22.97 -13.07
N ALA A 987 -0.02 -24.14 -13.63
CA ALA A 987 0.09 -25.40 -12.93
C ALA A 987 0.49 -26.57 -13.83
N TYR A 988 1.69 -27.13 -13.63
CA TYR A 988 2.21 -28.26 -14.39
C TYR A 988 2.41 -29.50 -13.52
N GLY A 989 1.59 -30.54 -13.70
CA GLY A 989 1.70 -31.78 -12.92
C GLY A 989 1.43 -31.60 -11.42
N SER A 990 0.60 -30.62 -11.05
CA SER A 990 0.45 -30.12 -9.67
C SER A 990 -0.99 -30.28 -9.13
N ASN A 991 -1.16 -30.11 -7.81
CA ASN A 991 -2.47 -30.12 -7.16
C ASN A 991 -2.83 -28.70 -6.69
N VAL A 992 -3.84 -28.10 -7.29
CA VAL A 992 -4.21 -26.70 -7.09
C VAL A 992 -5.62 -26.58 -6.51
N SER A 993 -5.77 -25.80 -5.44
CA SER A 993 -7.08 -25.44 -4.87
C SER A 993 -7.20 -23.94 -4.70
N ILE A 994 -8.06 -23.31 -5.50
CA ILE A 994 -8.36 -21.87 -5.48
C ILE A 994 -9.75 -21.66 -4.89
N THR A 995 -9.88 -20.87 -3.84
CA THR A 995 -11.15 -20.72 -3.12
C THR A 995 -11.41 -19.31 -2.62
N ASN A 996 -12.62 -18.78 -2.84
CA ASN A 996 -12.98 -17.41 -2.42
C ASN A 996 -12.06 -16.33 -2.98
N SER A 997 -11.39 -16.59 -4.11
CA SER A 997 -10.35 -15.72 -4.66
C SER A 997 -10.86 -14.98 -5.89
N THR A 998 -10.19 -13.89 -6.23
CA THR A 998 -10.44 -13.14 -7.47
C THR A 998 -9.16 -13.10 -8.28
N ILE A 999 -9.23 -13.47 -9.55
CA ILE A 999 -8.13 -13.40 -10.52
C ILE A 999 -8.64 -12.52 -11.65
N ARG A 1000 -7.97 -11.41 -11.94
CA ARG A 1000 -8.39 -10.50 -13.00
C ARG A 1000 -7.27 -9.72 -13.67
N ASN A 1001 -7.61 -9.11 -14.79
CA ASN A 1001 -6.71 -8.28 -15.60
C ASN A 1001 -5.44 -9.06 -16.02
N THR A 1002 -5.64 -10.25 -16.60
CA THR A 1002 -4.54 -11.08 -17.11
C THR A 1002 -4.46 -10.95 -18.63
N ILE A 1003 -3.25 -10.80 -19.16
CA ILE A 1003 -3.08 -10.71 -20.62
C ILE A 1003 -2.97 -12.07 -21.32
N ALA A 1004 -2.69 -13.15 -20.57
CA ALA A 1004 -2.89 -14.52 -21.00
C ALA A 1004 -4.14 -15.11 -20.32
N GLU A 1005 -4.15 -16.40 -19.99
CA GLU A 1005 -5.25 -17.02 -19.27
C GLU A 1005 -5.38 -16.55 -17.82
N GLY A 1006 -6.58 -16.63 -17.27
CA GLY A 1006 -6.76 -16.45 -15.82
C GLY A 1006 -6.13 -17.60 -15.04
N VAL A 1007 -6.37 -18.84 -15.48
CA VAL A 1007 -5.77 -20.06 -14.93
C VAL A 1007 -5.39 -21.02 -16.05
N SER A 1008 -4.13 -21.44 -16.11
CA SER A 1008 -3.65 -22.47 -17.04
C SER A 1008 -3.15 -23.71 -16.29
N ALA A 1009 -3.53 -24.90 -16.75
CA ALA A 1009 -3.18 -26.14 -16.06
C ALA A 1009 -2.93 -27.34 -16.99
N TYR A 1010 -1.75 -27.94 -16.87
CA TYR A 1010 -1.28 -29.06 -17.67
C TYR A 1010 -1.05 -30.31 -16.81
N SER A 1011 -1.77 -31.39 -17.11
CA SER A 1011 -1.67 -32.66 -16.37
C SER A 1011 -1.84 -32.50 -14.85
N SER A 1012 -2.68 -31.55 -14.43
CA SER A 1012 -2.82 -31.11 -13.04
C SER A 1012 -4.20 -31.45 -12.48
N ASN A 1013 -4.34 -31.47 -11.15
CA ASN A 1013 -5.63 -31.54 -10.47
C ASN A 1013 -6.02 -30.14 -9.98
N VAL A 1014 -7.11 -29.58 -10.49
CA VAL A 1014 -7.51 -28.19 -10.20
C VAL A 1014 -8.90 -28.16 -9.56
N LEU A 1015 -9.01 -27.50 -8.41
CA LEU A 1015 -10.29 -27.13 -7.79
C LEU A 1015 -10.40 -25.61 -7.74
N ILE A 1016 -11.41 -25.04 -8.39
CA ILE A 1016 -11.79 -23.64 -8.21
C ILE A 1016 -13.20 -23.57 -7.60
N ALA A 1017 -13.32 -22.92 -6.44
CA ALA A 1017 -14.59 -22.87 -5.72
C ALA A 1017 -14.91 -21.50 -5.13
N SER A 1018 -16.11 -20.98 -5.40
CA SER A 1018 -16.54 -19.66 -4.88
C SER A 1018 -15.60 -18.53 -5.28
N SER A 1019 -14.99 -18.64 -6.46
CA SER A 1019 -13.98 -17.69 -6.94
C SER A 1019 -14.45 -17.00 -8.21
N THR A 1020 -13.84 -15.86 -8.53
CA THR A 1020 -14.07 -15.11 -9.77
C THR A 1020 -12.79 -15.10 -10.60
N VAL A 1021 -12.91 -15.40 -11.89
CA VAL A 1021 -11.90 -15.13 -12.91
C VAL A 1021 -12.51 -14.11 -13.87
N SER A 1022 -11.90 -12.94 -14.06
CA SER A 1022 -12.45 -11.92 -14.96
C SER A 1022 -11.41 -11.17 -15.76
N ASP A 1023 -11.84 -10.45 -16.80
CA ASP A 1023 -11.00 -9.51 -17.54
C ASP A 1023 -9.70 -10.17 -18.07
N THR A 1024 -9.85 -11.33 -18.73
CA THR A 1024 -8.71 -12.08 -19.30
C THR A 1024 -8.65 -11.89 -20.82
N MET A 1025 -7.44 -11.75 -21.38
CA MET A 1025 -7.28 -11.53 -22.83
C MET A 1025 -7.18 -12.83 -23.65
N GLU A 1026 -6.94 -13.98 -23.02
CA GLU A 1026 -7.01 -15.30 -23.68
C GLU A 1026 -8.21 -16.12 -23.21
N ASN A 1027 -7.99 -17.26 -22.53
CA ASN A 1027 -9.06 -18.04 -21.92
C ASN A 1027 -9.33 -17.56 -20.49
N GLY A 1028 -10.55 -17.76 -19.99
CA GLY A 1028 -10.77 -17.64 -18.54
C GLY A 1028 -10.00 -18.74 -17.81
N MET A 1029 -10.16 -19.98 -18.29
CA MET A 1029 -9.38 -21.13 -17.85
C MET A 1029 -8.97 -22.01 -19.03
N TYR A 1030 -7.71 -22.44 -19.07
CA TYR A 1030 -7.19 -23.42 -20.02
C TYR A 1030 -6.72 -24.69 -19.28
N LEU A 1031 -7.22 -25.85 -19.71
CA LEU A 1031 -7.04 -27.12 -19.00
C LEU A 1031 -6.63 -28.22 -19.98
N TYR A 1032 -5.35 -28.61 -19.95
CA TYR A 1032 -4.80 -29.64 -20.84
C TYR A 1032 -4.47 -30.93 -20.07
N ASN A 1033 -5.11 -32.05 -20.44
CA ASN A 1033 -4.98 -33.35 -19.78
C ASN A 1033 -5.15 -33.32 -18.25
N SER A 1034 -5.92 -32.35 -17.75
CA SER A 1034 -6.09 -32.07 -16.33
C SER A 1034 -7.39 -32.67 -15.76
N SER A 1035 -7.45 -32.86 -14.44
CA SER A 1035 -8.68 -33.21 -13.72
C SER A 1035 -9.17 -31.99 -12.93
N SER A 1036 -10.25 -31.39 -13.40
CA SER A 1036 -10.66 -30.06 -12.94
C SER A 1036 -12.09 -30.04 -12.39
N THR A 1037 -12.30 -29.28 -11.32
CA THR A 1037 -13.61 -29.01 -10.73
C THR A 1037 -13.81 -27.51 -10.54
N ILE A 1038 -14.86 -26.97 -11.14
CA ILE A 1038 -15.29 -25.57 -11.06
C ILE A 1038 -16.64 -25.51 -10.37
N ILE A 1039 -16.73 -24.94 -9.16
CA ILE A 1039 -17.98 -24.94 -8.38
C ILE A 1039 -18.32 -23.61 -7.72
N ASN A 1040 -19.56 -23.14 -7.88
CA ASN A 1040 -20.01 -21.85 -7.32
C ASN A 1040 -19.13 -20.67 -7.76
N SER A 1041 -18.49 -20.76 -8.92
CA SER A 1041 -17.51 -19.79 -9.39
C SER A 1041 -18.07 -18.96 -10.54
N THR A 1042 -17.49 -17.78 -10.77
CA THR A 1042 -17.82 -16.92 -11.90
C THR A 1042 -16.60 -16.80 -12.81
N ILE A 1043 -16.79 -16.98 -14.11
CA ILE A 1043 -15.80 -16.67 -15.13
C ILE A 1043 -16.46 -15.64 -16.07
N GLU A 1044 -15.94 -14.43 -16.14
CA GLU A 1044 -16.59 -13.34 -16.88
C GLU A 1044 -15.63 -12.46 -17.66
N ASP A 1045 -16.13 -11.76 -18.67
CA ASP A 1045 -15.38 -10.71 -19.39
C ASP A 1045 -14.06 -11.24 -20.00
N VAL A 1046 -14.16 -12.37 -20.72
CA VAL A 1046 -13.05 -13.04 -21.40
C VAL A 1046 -13.00 -12.59 -22.85
N VAL A 1047 -11.90 -11.93 -23.26
CA VAL A 1047 -11.78 -11.27 -24.56
C VAL A 1047 -11.13 -12.15 -25.62
N GLY A 1048 -10.43 -13.23 -25.24
CA GLY A 1048 -9.73 -14.07 -26.20
C GLY A 1048 -10.60 -15.17 -26.78
N TRP A 1049 -10.34 -16.40 -26.33
CA TRP A 1049 -10.94 -17.61 -26.86
C TRP A 1049 -12.13 -18.00 -25.98
N SER A 1050 -11.97 -18.97 -25.09
CA SER A 1050 -13.09 -19.56 -24.38
C SER A 1050 -13.13 -19.15 -22.92
N GLY A 1051 -14.34 -19.10 -22.34
CA GLY A 1051 -14.50 -18.91 -20.91
C GLY A 1051 -13.79 -20.05 -20.16
N VAL A 1052 -14.06 -21.28 -20.59
CA VAL A 1052 -13.31 -22.47 -20.18
C VAL A 1052 -12.96 -23.28 -21.43
N SER A 1053 -11.68 -23.61 -21.61
CA SER A 1053 -11.21 -24.57 -22.61
C SER A 1053 -10.63 -25.80 -21.91
N ALA A 1054 -11.16 -26.98 -22.22
CA ALA A 1054 -10.72 -28.24 -21.63
C ALA A 1054 -10.38 -29.27 -22.71
N GLU A 1055 -9.08 -29.54 -22.85
CA GLU A 1055 -8.50 -30.49 -23.80
C GLU A 1055 -8.05 -31.76 -23.08
N GLY A 1056 -8.64 -32.90 -23.40
CA GLY A 1056 -8.40 -34.16 -22.68
C GLY A 1056 -8.87 -34.13 -21.23
N GLY A 1057 -8.48 -35.16 -20.47
CA GLY A 1057 -8.73 -35.20 -19.03
C GLY A 1057 -10.21 -35.25 -18.61
N THR A 1058 -10.51 -34.73 -17.42
CA THR A 1058 -11.86 -34.73 -16.82
C THR A 1058 -12.21 -33.35 -16.32
N ILE A 1059 -13.45 -32.89 -16.55
CA ILE A 1059 -13.92 -31.61 -16.04
C ILE A 1059 -15.32 -31.70 -15.45
N LEU A 1060 -15.48 -31.17 -14.24
CA LEU A 1060 -16.77 -30.96 -13.57
C LEU A 1060 -17.01 -29.46 -13.41
N ILE A 1061 -18.10 -28.94 -13.96
CA ILE A 1061 -18.54 -27.56 -13.74
C ILE A 1061 -19.92 -27.61 -13.06
N ALA A 1062 -20.06 -27.01 -11.90
CA ALA A 1062 -21.30 -27.08 -11.13
C ALA A 1062 -21.70 -25.74 -10.50
N SER A 1063 -22.96 -25.35 -10.63
CA SER A 1063 -23.50 -24.15 -9.94
C SER A 1063 -22.71 -22.87 -10.21
N SER A 1064 -22.10 -22.77 -11.38
CA SER A 1064 -21.18 -21.68 -11.76
C SER A 1064 -21.80 -20.77 -12.82
N THR A 1065 -21.22 -19.60 -13.02
CA THR A 1065 -21.61 -18.66 -14.08
C THR A 1065 -20.44 -18.42 -15.01
N ILE A 1066 -20.66 -18.54 -16.32
CA ILE A 1066 -19.70 -18.19 -17.36
C ILE A 1066 -20.39 -17.17 -18.27
N LYS A 1067 -19.85 -15.97 -18.43
CA LYS A 1067 -20.54 -14.95 -19.24
C LYS A 1067 -19.63 -13.90 -19.87
N ASN A 1068 -20.16 -13.16 -20.84
CA ASN A 1068 -19.42 -12.10 -21.52
C ASN A 1068 -18.11 -12.62 -22.12
N VAL A 1069 -18.21 -13.69 -22.90
CA VAL A 1069 -17.04 -14.34 -23.53
C VAL A 1069 -17.01 -14.01 -25.01
N LEU A 1070 -15.85 -13.58 -25.54
CA LEU A 1070 -15.76 -13.22 -26.95
C LEU A 1070 -16.03 -14.42 -27.85
N ASN A 1071 -15.35 -15.56 -27.69
CA ASN A 1071 -15.63 -16.76 -28.49
C ASN A 1071 -16.59 -17.71 -27.75
N ASP A 1072 -16.16 -18.93 -27.42
CA ASP A 1072 -17.05 -19.97 -26.91
C ASP A 1072 -17.19 -19.89 -25.38
N GLY A 1073 -18.41 -20.06 -24.87
CA GLY A 1073 -18.61 -20.09 -23.41
C GLY A 1073 -17.77 -21.20 -22.76
N ILE A 1074 -17.91 -22.42 -23.28
CA ILE A 1074 -17.12 -23.59 -22.88
C ILE A 1074 -16.71 -24.37 -24.14
N GLY A 1075 -15.41 -24.59 -24.33
CA GLY A 1075 -14.85 -25.50 -25.33
C GLY A 1075 -14.39 -26.80 -24.68
N LEU A 1076 -14.89 -27.95 -25.16
CA LEU A 1076 -14.56 -29.28 -24.65
C LEU A 1076 -13.97 -30.11 -25.80
N TYR A 1077 -12.69 -30.46 -25.69
CA TYR A 1077 -11.94 -31.15 -26.75
C TYR A 1077 -11.40 -32.48 -26.21
N ASP A 1078 -11.89 -33.62 -26.68
CA ASP A 1078 -11.51 -34.97 -26.27
C ASP A 1078 -11.53 -35.21 -24.73
N SER A 1079 -12.39 -34.47 -24.02
CA SER A 1079 -12.48 -34.49 -22.56
C SER A 1079 -13.70 -35.29 -22.06
N ILE A 1080 -13.64 -35.74 -20.81
CA ILE A 1080 -14.78 -36.34 -20.10
C ILE A 1080 -15.40 -35.26 -19.21
N SER A 1081 -16.58 -34.80 -19.60
CA SER A 1081 -17.14 -33.54 -19.11
C SER A 1081 -18.49 -33.72 -18.42
N THR A 1082 -18.67 -33.05 -17.28
CA THR A 1082 -19.95 -32.97 -16.57
C THR A 1082 -20.23 -31.51 -16.18
N ILE A 1083 -21.33 -30.96 -16.68
CA ILE A 1083 -21.77 -29.59 -16.45
C ILE A 1083 -23.14 -29.64 -15.78
N SER A 1084 -23.31 -28.96 -14.63
CA SER A 1084 -24.57 -29.02 -13.88
C SER A 1084 -24.97 -27.71 -13.22
N ASN A 1085 -26.23 -27.29 -13.36
CA ASN A 1085 -26.76 -26.05 -12.76
C ASN A 1085 -25.91 -24.80 -13.10
N THR A 1086 -25.30 -24.77 -14.28
CA THR A 1086 -24.39 -23.70 -14.70
C THR A 1086 -25.10 -22.73 -15.63
N VAL A 1087 -24.89 -21.43 -15.44
CA VAL A 1087 -25.38 -20.38 -16.33
C VAL A 1087 -24.26 -19.98 -17.28
N ILE A 1088 -24.48 -20.09 -18.58
CA ILE A 1088 -23.53 -19.78 -19.64
C ILE A 1088 -24.20 -18.78 -20.57
N LYS A 1089 -23.71 -17.54 -20.65
CA LYS A 1089 -24.45 -16.52 -21.40
C LYS A 1089 -23.63 -15.41 -22.01
N ASP A 1090 -24.20 -14.75 -23.01
CA ASP A 1090 -23.67 -13.52 -23.60
C ASP A 1090 -22.27 -13.74 -24.21
N GLY A 1091 -22.22 -14.26 -25.45
CA GLY A 1091 -20.95 -14.45 -26.16
C GLY A 1091 -21.08 -14.42 -27.69
N THR A 1092 -19.96 -14.40 -28.41
CA THR A 1092 -19.99 -14.29 -29.90
C THR A 1092 -19.68 -15.60 -30.63
N GLY A 1093 -19.16 -16.62 -29.95
CA GLY A 1093 -19.05 -18.00 -30.45
C GLY A 1093 -20.25 -18.86 -30.08
N ASP A 1094 -20.00 -20.14 -29.80
CA ASP A 1094 -20.96 -21.12 -29.31
C ASP A 1094 -21.05 -21.10 -27.77
N GLY A 1095 -22.20 -21.47 -27.21
CA GLY A 1095 -22.36 -21.54 -25.76
C GLY A 1095 -21.54 -22.67 -25.14
N ILE A 1096 -21.70 -23.88 -25.67
CA ILE A 1096 -20.89 -25.05 -25.34
C ILE A 1096 -20.51 -25.75 -26.63
N GLU A 1097 -19.22 -25.83 -26.95
CA GLU A 1097 -18.69 -26.65 -28.03
C GLU A 1097 -18.12 -27.95 -27.48
N VAL A 1098 -18.46 -29.07 -28.12
CA VAL A 1098 -17.95 -30.41 -27.81
C VAL A 1098 -17.34 -31.03 -29.06
N GLN A 1099 -16.04 -31.29 -29.02
CA GLN A 1099 -15.26 -31.96 -30.05
C GLN A 1099 -14.65 -33.23 -29.45
N GLY A 1100 -15.10 -34.41 -29.87
CA GLY A 1100 -14.66 -35.68 -29.27
C GLY A 1100 -15.10 -35.89 -27.81
N GLY A 1101 -14.61 -36.95 -27.18
CA GLY A 1101 -14.87 -37.26 -25.75
C GLY A 1101 -16.34 -37.52 -25.39
N THR A 1102 -16.71 -37.20 -24.13
CA THR A 1102 -18.09 -37.36 -23.62
C THR A 1102 -18.53 -36.14 -22.82
N ALA A 1103 -19.80 -35.75 -22.95
CA ALA A 1103 -20.36 -34.62 -22.20
C ALA A 1103 -21.72 -34.94 -21.57
N THR A 1104 -21.85 -34.70 -20.26
CA THR A 1104 -23.13 -34.75 -19.53
C THR A 1104 -23.48 -33.35 -19.05
N ILE A 1105 -24.59 -32.79 -19.54
CA ILE A 1105 -25.07 -31.44 -19.24
C ILE A 1105 -26.43 -31.55 -18.55
N THR A 1106 -26.55 -31.05 -17.33
CA THR A 1106 -27.77 -31.15 -16.52
C THR A 1106 -28.20 -29.79 -15.97
N ASN A 1107 -29.44 -29.37 -16.21
CA ASN A 1107 -29.99 -28.11 -15.70
C ASN A 1107 -29.11 -26.87 -16.01
N ALA A 1108 -28.42 -26.85 -17.14
CA ALA A 1108 -27.66 -25.68 -17.57
C ALA A 1108 -28.57 -24.65 -18.25
N THR A 1109 -28.26 -23.37 -18.11
CA THR A 1109 -28.89 -22.29 -18.86
C THR A 1109 -27.89 -21.74 -19.85
N VAL A 1110 -28.14 -21.86 -21.16
CA VAL A 1110 -27.24 -21.39 -22.21
C VAL A 1110 -27.93 -20.36 -23.09
N SER A 1111 -27.47 -19.10 -23.10
CA SER A 1111 -28.22 -18.06 -23.80
C SER A 1111 -27.41 -16.87 -24.34
N GLY A 1112 -27.87 -16.29 -25.45
CA GLY A 1112 -27.31 -15.04 -25.96
C GLY A 1112 -25.98 -15.21 -26.71
N PHE A 1113 -25.76 -16.38 -27.32
CA PHE A 1113 -24.60 -16.66 -28.18
C PHE A 1113 -24.92 -16.39 -29.65
N ALA A 1114 -23.98 -15.79 -30.39
CA ALA A 1114 -24.15 -15.58 -31.82
C ALA A 1114 -24.02 -16.87 -32.64
N GLY A 1115 -23.41 -17.92 -32.08
CA GLY A 1115 -23.40 -19.28 -32.60
C GLY A 1115 -24.54 -20.16 -32.06
N SER A 1116 -24.27 -21.45 -31.97
CA SER A 1116 -25.13 -22.45 -31.35
C SER A 1116 -25.13 -22.32 -29.83
N GLY A 1117 -26.24 -22.63 -29.18
CA GLY A 1117 -26.25 -22.80 -27.73
C GLY A 1117 -25.37 -23.98 -27.32
N ILE A 1118 -25.58 -25.13 -27.94
CA ILE A 1118 -24.74 -26.32 -27.74
C ILE A 1118 -24.41 -26.90 -29.12
N LEU A 1119 -23.13 -27.12 -29.40
CA LEU A 1119 -22.61 -27.66 -30.66
C LEU A 1119 -21.75 -28.91 -30.40
N THR A 1120 -21.98 -29.95 -31.20
CA THR A 1120 -20.99 -31.02 -31.40
C THR A 1120 -20.36 -30.87 -32.77
N SER A 1121 -19.03 -30.84 -32.83
CA SER A 1121 -18.27 -30.70 -34.08
C SER A 1121 -17.20 -31.78 -34.19
N SER A 1122 -16.73 -32.03 -35.41
CA SER A 1122 -15.62 -32.93 -35.69
C SER A 1122 -14.40 -32.11 -36.11
N PHE A 1123 -13.24 -32.36 -35.51
CA PHE A 1123 -11.99 -31.69 -35.90
C PHE A 1123 -11.23 -32.47 -36.99
N VAL A 1124 -10.35 -31.75 -37.71
CA VAL A 1124 -9.35 -32.33 -38.63
C VAL A 1124 -7.98 -31.86 -38.17
N GLU A 1125 -7.16 -32.78 -37.66
CA GLU A 1125 -5.81 -32.46 -37.19
C GLU A 1125 -4.82 -32.29 -38.35
N ASP A 1126 -3.96 -31.26 -38.26
CA ASP A 1126 -2.81 -31.11 -39.14
C ASP A 1126 -1.76 -32.19 -38.78
N VAL A 1127 -1.42 -33.06 -39.74
CA VAL A 1127 -0.33 -34.04 -39.53
C VAL A 1127 1.01 -33.32 -39.69
N PHE A 1128 1.68 -33.08 -38.58
CA PHE A 1128 3.10 -32.74 -38.56
C PHE A 1128 3.93 -34.04 -38.62
N THR A 1129 4.96 -34.09 -39.46
CA THR A 1129 5.92 -35.20 -39.42
C THR A 1129 6.79 -35.08 -38.17
N ASP A 1130 7.42 -36.18 -37.71
CA ASP A 1130 8.30 -36.23 -36.52
C ASP A 1130 9.45 -35.18 -36.53
N ASP A 1131 9.70 -34.52 -37.66
CA ASP A 1131 10.68 -33.44 -37.81
C ASP A 1131 10.11 -32.01 -37.73
N GLY A 1132 8.82 -31.86 -37.37
CA GLY A 1132 8.14 -30.57 -37.25
C GLY A 1132 7.81 -29.89 -38.58
N SER A 1133 8.02 -30.55 -39.73
CA SER A 1133 7.63 -30.00 -41.02
C SER A 1133 6.15 -30.28 -41.36
N TYR A 1134 5.50 -29.30 -41.99
CA TYR A 1134 4.10 -29.39 -42.41
C TYR A 1134 3.96 -30.40 -43.57
N SER A 1135 3.27 -31.52 -43.33
CA SER A 1135 3.24 -32.65 -44.27
C SER A 1135 2.39 -32.42 -45.53
N GLY A 1136 1.56 -31.37 -45.55
CA GLY A 1136 0.67 -31.04 -46.67
C GLY A 1136 -0.41 -32.08 -46.96
N LEU A 1137 -0.61 -33.06 -46.07
CA LEU A 1137 -1.60 -34.13 -46.16
C LEU A 1137 -2.57 -34.02 -44.99
N TRP A 1138 -3.81 -33.60 -45.27
CA TRP A 1138 -4.92 -33.69 -44.33
C TRP A 1138 -5.23 -35.16 -44.05
N THR A 1139 -4.99 -35.63 -42.83
CA THR A 1139 -5.52 -36.92 -42.40
C THR A 1139 -6.72 -36.64 -41.52
N ILE A 1140 -7.89 -37.13 -41.94
CA ILE A 1140 -9.11 -37.06 -41.14
C ILE A 1140 -8.90 -38.00 -39.96
N VAL A 1141 -8.42 -37.48 -38.83
CA VAL A 1141 -8.60 -38.08 -37.51
C VAL A 1141 -9.87 -37.46 -36.95
N THR A 1142 -11.03 -37.97 -37.37
CA THR A 1142 -12.30 -37.60 -36.72
C THR A 1142 -12.30 -38.24 -35.34
N SER A 1143 -12.01 -37.49 -34.28
CA SER A 1143 -12.62 -37.81 -32.99
C SER A 1143 -14.09 -37.43 -33.09
N THR A 1144 -14.96 -38.43 -33.24
CA THR A 1144 -16.40 -38.23 -33.11
C THR A 1144 -16.73 -38.10 -31.62
N VAL A 1145 -17.71 -37.26 -31.28
CA VAL A 1145 -18.19 -37.16 -29.89
C VAL A 1145 -18.83 -38.50 -29.55
N GLU A 1146 -18.26 -39.27 -28.61
CA GLU A 1146 -18.70 -40.64 -28.29
C GLU A 1146 -20.13 -40.64 -27.75
N SER A 1147 -20.41 -39.72 -26.83
CA SER A 1147 -21.77 -39.50 -26.32
C SER A 1147 -21.98 -38.12 -25.71
N ILE A 1148 -23.17 -37.57 -25.92
CA ILE A 1148 -23.65 -36.35 -25.26
C ILE A 1148 -25.01 -36.59 -24.61
N VAL A 1149 -25.16 -36.18 -23.35
CA VAL A 1149 -26.41 -36.27 -22.58
C VAL A 1149 -26.80 -34.88 -22.08
N ILE A 1150 -27.97 -34.40 -22.47
CA ILE A 1150 -28.50 -33.08 -22.09
C ILE A 1150 -29.84 -33.28 -21.39
N THR A 1151 -29.93 -32.89 -20.12
CA THR A 1151 -31.06 -33.19 -19.23
C THR A 1151 -31.50 -31.95 -18.44
N GLY A 1152 -32.73 -31.47 -18.64
CA GLY A 1152 -33.19 -30.27 -17.94
C GLY A 1152 -32.49 -28.98 -18.41
N GLY A 1153 -32.96 -27.83 -17.93
CA GLY A 1153 -32.36 -26.52 -18.23
C GLY A 1153 -32.99 -25.80 -19.43
N GLU A 1154 -32.31 -24.75 -19.89
CA GLU A 1154 -32.81 -23.84 -20.93
C GLU A 1154 -31.70 -23.46 -21.92
N VAL A 1155 -31.98 -23.52 -23.22
CA VAL A 1155 -31.10 -23.06 -24.29
C VAL A 1155 -31.86 -22.03 -25.14
N ALA A 1156 -31.57 -20.75 -24.95
CA ALA A 1156 -32.42 -19.68 -25.47
C ALA A 1156 -31.67 -18.50 -26.09
N GLY A 1157 -32.20 -17.91 -27.16
CA GLY A 1157 -31.67 -16.66 -27.74
C GLY A 1157 -30.33 -16.80 -28.47
N ASN A 1158 -29.99 -18.02 -28.89
CA ASN A 1158 -28.81 -18.34 -29.71
C ASN A 1158 -29.19 -18.42 -31.19
N ALA A 1159 -28.22 -18.42 -32.12
CA ALA A 1159 -28.49 -18.55 -33.56
C ALA A 1159 -28.95 -19.96 -33.95
N VAL A 1160 -28.39 -20.98 -33.29
CA VAL A 1160 -28.87 -22.37 -33.32
C VAL A 1160 -29.12 -22.82 -31.89
N GLY A 1161 -30.19 -23.58 -31.63
CA GLY A 1161 -30.48 -24.11 -30.30
C GLY A 1161 -29.44 -25.15 -29.88
N VAL A 1162 -29.60 -26.38 -30.37
CA VAL A 1162 -28.70 -27.51 -30.11
C VAL A 1162 -28.37 -28.22 -31.42
N ASP A 1163 -27.09 -28.40 -31.73
CA ASP A 1163 -26.60 -29.20 -32.86
C ASP A 1163 -25.75 -30.37 -32.33
N VAL A 1164 -26.24 -31.59 -32.53
CA VAL A 1164 -25.60 -32.85 -32.13
C VAL A 1164 -25.24 -33.73 -33.34
N SER A 1165 -25.10 -33.13 -34.53
CA SER A 1165 -24.89 -33.86 -35.79
C SER A 1165 -23.57 -34.60 -35.90
N SER A 1166 -22.60 -34.29 -35.03
CA SER A 1166 -21.27 -34.90 -35.00
C SER A 1166 -21.08 -35.89 -33.84
N ALA A 1167 -22.14 -36.21 -33.09
CA ALA A 1167 -22.11 -37.19 -32.01
C ALA A 1167 -22.57 -38.58 -32.46
N ASP A 1168 -21.87 -39.61 -32.00
CA ASP A 1168 -22.25 -41.02 -32.22
C ASP A 1168 -23.52 -41.40 -31.44
N SER A 1169 -23.77 -40.73 -30.32
CA SER A 1169 -24.96 -40.92 -29.49
C SER A 1169 -25.35 -39.64 -28.76
N ALA A 1170 -26.60 -39.19 -28.90
CA ALA A 1170 -27.14 -38.04 -28.19
C ALA A 1170 -28.44 -38.38 -27.46
N ILE A 1171 -28.53 -38.02 -26.17
CA ILE A 1171 -29.77 -38.09 -25.37
C ILE A 1171 -30.14 -36.68 -24.93
N ILE A 1172 -31.29 -36.18 -25.37
CA ILE A 1172 -31.81 -34.86 -24.99
C ILE A 1172 -33.19 -35.04 -24.36
N SER A 1173 -33.37 -34.61 -23.11
CA SER A 1173 -34.64 -34.75 -22.38
C SER A 1173 -34.89 -33.59 -21.44
N ASP A 1174 -36.14 -33.12 -21.37
CA ASP A 1174 -36.60 -32.07 -20.45
C ASP A 1174 -35.88 -30.70 -20.61
N VAL A 1175 -35.31 -30.42 -21.79
CA VAL A 1175 -34.63 -29.14 -22.10
C VAL A 1175 -35.60 -28.17 -22.79
N TYR A 1176 -35.65 -26.92 -22.33
CA TYR A 1176 -36.43 -25.85 -22.98
C TYR A 1176 -35.56 -25.14 -24.04
N ILE A 1177 -35.93 -25.21 -25.33
CA ILE A 1177 -35.12 -24.68 -26.44
C ILE A 1177 -35.91 -23.60 -27.19
N HIS A 1178 -35.35 -22.38 -27.29
CA HIS A 1178 -35.98 -21.23 -27.96
C HIS A 1178 -34.94 -20.42 -28.76
N ASP A 1179 -35.07 -20.35 -30.09
CA ASP A 1179 -34.16 -19.56 -30.91
C ASP A 1179 -34.50 -18.04 -30.89
N ASN A 1180 -33.67 -17.23 -31.56
CA ASN A 1180 -33.90 -15.79 -31.73
C ASN A 1180 -34.84 -15.43 -32.90
N GLY A 1181 -35.53 -16.39 -33.51
CA GLY A 1181 -36.53 -16.19 -34.56
C GLY A 1181 -35.97 -15.82 -35.94
N THR A 1182 -34.71 -16.14 -36.25
CA THR A 1182 -34.04 -15.73 -37.51
C THR A 1182 -33.90 -16.83 -38.57
N SER A 1183 -34.23 -18.11 -38.29
CA SER A 1183 -34.24 -19.17 -39.32
C SER A 1183 -35.34 -20.22 -39.10
N GLU A 1184 -35.80 -20.90 -40.17
CA GLU A 1184 -36.82 -21.97 -40.12
C GLU A 1184 -36.32 -23.29 -39.46
N ALA A 1185 -35.15 -23.31 -38.83
CA ALA A 1185 -34.57 -24.49 -38.20
C ALA A 1185 -35.00 -24.62 -36.73
N ASP A 1186 -36.23 -25.08 -36.52
CA ASP A 1186 -36.75 -25.37 -35.19
C ASP A 1186 -35.95 -26.48 -34.48
N ASN A 1187 -35.21 -26.06 -33.44
CA ASN A 1187 -34.97 -26.74 -32.17
C ASN A 1187 -33.80 -27.72 -32.01
N ILE A 1188 -33.54 -28.67 -32.91
CA ILE A 1188 -32.40 -29.62 -32.75
C ILE A 1188 -31.89 -30.04 -34.14
N VAL A 1189 -30.58 -29.89 -34.39
CA VAL A 1189 -29.92 -30.39 -35.60
C VAL A 1189 -29.20 -31.70 -35.28
N GLY A 1190 -29.52 -32.78 -35.98
CA GLY A 1190 -28.89 -34.09 -35.79
C GLY A 1190 -29.32 -35.11 -36.83
N TYR A 1191 -28.46 -36.07 -37.16
CA TYR A 1191 -28.82 -37.26 -37.94
C TYR A 1191 -28.87 -38.46 -36.99
N PRO A 1192 -29.98 -39.24 -36.98
CA PRO A 1192 -30.23 -40.29 -36.00
C PRO A 1192 -29.34 -41.52 -36.15
#